data_AF-A0A257LCX4-F1
#
_entry.id   AF-A0A257LCX4-F1
#
_cell.length_a   1.000
_cell.length_b   1.000
_cell.length_c   1.000
_cell.angle_alpha   90.00
_cell.angle_beta   90.00
_cell.angle_gamma   90.00
#
_symmetry.space_group_name_H-M   'P 1'
#
loop_
_entity.id
_entity.type
_entity.pdbx_description
1 polymer ?
#
loop_
_entity_poly.entity_id
_entity_poly.type
_entity_poly.pdbx_seq_one_letter_code
_entity_poly.pdbx_strand_id
1 'polypeptide(L)'
;MNIFLNKNLNSNLKGRTLLLVLFAMINLVGFSQTIYVNDNSRTGDVYTSAVGNDVSGNGTAALPYATITKAITVATAGTSIRVDAGTYTGNIAVNKNVTLMGANFGTFGTSSRVAESIISSGKITVSGSGAVILDGFYVLQTSALNGATIDIGNTPTIVRNNIIERNFANTGITPVGVQTASGATAAISIYRNLFTGNASLGLFSSHRTWNSGIYSNGGSAILIEYNTFQNCRTAINSDNMSSGVTISNNTFGTNGTHISFGGSSATSGSHTLSGNTFSVTVGYTTINLSNVTTSFKLDITNSTIGSTAAASMSLTQCFSFESTIIHKGASSKNGLVTFVSGKLFKGSTTTLANNITYATAGDIIHVASGTVAETVNINKSLKLYGNNYTVNPNDGSWAYNSSRATETVITGAGITIAASNVEVKGFKLTSITSGGTAIGNTNPSSTYSGIEISNNWITNTSNVHPIWFTASNGNPFSAVTVSNNRLETNTTTSVSNMISGIDLWRCSGSAITGNYVNGATYNGIKNDGFGTALITGNRLVGCKVAGISIQSTYANGQIVIAASNTISGCQEGIAVWSSTTDYSTIKFQLNNNTITVDAGKLDVNYPAIYVQNITSNDNSYTNQINGNTVTYSGTFGSAPFGVISGGPASASYGLSLVGSLGKLDVQNNVFDGGNVAALNLSNANYDMAAIYVSAAIPVSYSSGGGNVTTNLAGTIRVLNNDMKNFKNGLVCYDFINNTLGNIPSGVSLTVNDNSIVPGTGGKAFIAGSAGSGIAGTCNWYGSSDYTVVTSKVTGNVTYVSFLVNGTDDNLGATGFQPVTGVCTGAGVVEPSLGASAAVYSLISQTNVSFSFTKGNGTKRIVVAKAGSAISSNPVNNTSYTASATYGSGNQIGGGYVVLNDTGRVVSVSGLQANTTYYFSVYEYNYLDAVINYAGSLVYNTSVTTPQPDADADGVPDAEDEYPTDQYKAFNNRYPAANFGTLLFEDLWPAVGDYDFNDLVVDYRFNTITDANNEVVEVAYNFVTRAIGGGLHNGFAFQLDGINPNKITSVTGSKAAGAAWISVSSNGTEAGQGSNANILVFDDAYELLPTQIGHSFVNVSAGAPDSGKDTTQIVVKFKVNGALPSGGAQNFSSFGSSLFNPYLILGQNRGKEVHLINRVPSAKVNSSFFGTDDDRTVPASGAYYKTAQNLPWAINISTTIPYPLEKIDISAAYLKFIEWAQSGGTLQTTWYLNDTGKRDITKLWPH
;
A
#
# COMPACT_ATOMS: atom_id res chain seq x y z
N MET A 1 56.36 -34.94 0.59
CA MET A 1 57.13 -33.67 0.56
C MET A 1 56.37 -32.70 1.44
N ASN A 2 56.88 -32.09 2.52
CA ASN A 2 58.22 -31.89 3.07
C ASN A 2 57.97 -31.30 4.49
N ILE A 3 58.60 -31.64 5.63
CA ILE A 3 60.02 -31.79 5.96
C ILE A 3 60.19 -32.59 7.27
N PHE A 4 61.34 -33.30 7.30
CA PHE A 4 62.06 -34.03 8.34
C PHE A 4 62.07 -33.49 9.79
N LEU A 5 62.05 -34.43 10.75
CA LEU A 5 63.21 -34.86 11.59
C LEU A 5 62.71 -36.01 12.49
N ASN A 6 63.21 -37.25 12.57
CA ASN A 6 64.51 -37.93 12.48
C ASN A 6 64.63 -38.81 13.76
N LYS A 7 64.67 -40.14 13.54
CA LYS A 7 65.37 -41.20 14.30
C LYS A 7 65.26 -41.26 15.84
N ASN A 8 64.71 -42.36 16.37
CA ASN A 8 65.49 -43.58 16.65
C ASN A 8 64.68 -44.74 17.29
N LEU A 9 64.81 -45.91 16.66
CA LEU A 9 65.07 -47.26 17.21
C LEU A 9 64.01 -48.12 17.94
N ASN A 10 63.89 -49.34 17.37
CA ASN A 10 63.82 -50.68 17.98
C ASN A 10 62.49 -51.41 18.26
N SER A 11 61.94 -51.97 17.18
CA SER A 11 61.90 -53.42 16.86
C SER A 11 61.43 -54.52 17.84
N ASN A 12 60.74 -54.24 18.95
CA ASN A 12 60.22 -55.33 19.82
C ASN A 12 58.70 -55.38 20.07
N LEU A 13 57.88 -54.69 19.28
CA LEU A 13 56.41 -54.64 19.50
C LEU A 13 55.52 -55.03 18.30
N LYS A 14 56.03 -55.69 17.26
CA LYS A 14 55.21 -56.03 16.08
C LYS A 14 54.34 -57.29 16.20
N GLY A 15 54.48 -58.09 17.26
CA GLY A 15 53.75 -59.36 17.40
C GLY A 15 52.52 -59.36 18.32
N ARG A 16 52.35 -58.35 19.19
CA ARG A 16 51.26 -58.33 20.19
C ARG A 16 50.31 -57.14 20.09
N THR A 17 50.63 -56.12 19.30
CA THR A 17 49.76 -54.96 19.09
C THR A 17 48.82 -55.15 17.89
N LEU A 18 49.15 -56.02 16.93
CA LEU A 18 48.30 -56.23 15.75
C LEU A 18 47.05 -57.07 16.07
N LEU A 19 47.11 -57.99 17.04
CA LEU A 19 45.94 -58.80 17.44
C LEU A 19 44.98 -58.03 18.37
N LEU A 20 45.48 -57.07 19.15
CA LEU A 20 44.65 -56.20 20.00
C LEU A 20 44.02 -55.04 19.20
N VAL A 21 44.69 -54.57 18.13
CA VAL A 21 44.14 -53.54 17.23
C VAL A 21 43.16 -54.13 16.22
N LEU A 22 43.31 -55.41 15.81
CA LEU A 22 42.31 -56.08 14.96
C LEU A 22 41.01 -56.41 15.72
N PHE A 23 41.07 -56.62 17.05
CA PHE A 23 39.87 -56.77 17.90
C PHE A 23 39.22 -55.42 18.28
N ALA A 24 40.00 -54.31 18.30
CA ALA A 24 39.48 -52.97 18.55
C ALA A 24 38.88 -52.31 17.29
N MET A 25 39.33 -52.68 16.08
CA MET A 25 38.84 -52.13 14.81
C MET A 25 37.50 -52.73 14.33
N ILE A 26 37.10 -53.90 14.84
CA ILE A 26 35.79 -54.50 14.50
C ILE A 26 34.63 -53.80 15.23
N ASN A 27 34.89 -53.04 16.30
CA ASN A 27 33.86 -52.30 17.04
C ASN A 27 33.62 -50.86 16.55
N LEU A 28 34.30 -50.42 15.48
CA LEU A 28 34.20 -49.04 14.96
C LEU A 28 33.43 -48.92 13.64
N VAL A 29 32.77 -49.99 13.19
CA VAL A 29 31.72 -49.93 12.16
C VAL A 29 30.42 -50.19 12.91
N GLY A 30 29.80 -49.13 13.41
CA GLY A 30 28.51 -49.25 14.07
C GLY A 30 27.46 -49.66 13.04
N PHE A 31 27.25 -50.96 12.85
CA PHE A 31 26.04 -51.45 12.19
C PHE A 31 24.85 -50.92 13.00
N SER A 32 24.01 -50.08 12.38
CA SER A 32 22.75 -49.65 12.99
C SER A 32 21.89 -50.90 13.20
N GLN A 33 21.74 -51.30 14.46
CA GLN A 33 20.87 -52.39 14.85
C GLN A 33 19.44 -52.06 14.40
N THR A 34 18.77 -52.99 13.72
CA THR A 34 17.33 -52.87 13.44
C THR A 34 16.57 -53.84 14.32
N ILE A 35 15.56 -53.34 15.05
CA ILE A 35 14.68 -54.14 15.90
C ILE A 35 13.25 -54.04 15.36
N TYR A 36 12.56 -55.17 15.31
CA TYR A 36 11.17 -55.26 14.87
C TYR A 36 10.24 -55.46 16.07
N VAL A 37 9.13 -54.74 16.07
CA VAL A 37 8.04 -54.82 17.03
C VAL A 37 6.76 -55.11 16.27
N ASN A 38 6.03 -56.12 16.70
CA ASN A 38 4.72 -56.43 16.16
C ASN A 38 3.77 -56.72 17.33
N ASP A 39 2.51 -56.32 17.24
CA ASP A 39 1.54 -56.67 18.27
C ASP A 39 1.17 -58.16 18.15
N ASN A 40 0.12 -58.59 18.85
CA ASN A 40 -0.33 -59.99 18.79
C ASN A 40 -1.26 -60.25 17.58
N SER A 41 -1.15 -59.45 16.52
CA SER A 41 -1.94 -59.51 15.29
C SER A 41 -1.01 -59.52 14.07
N ARG A 42 -1.56 -59.93 12.92
CA ARG A 42 -0.89 -59.77 11.62
C ARG A 42 -1.60 -58.80 10.69
N THR A 43 -2.53 -58.03 11.25
CA THR A 43 -3.49 -57.27 10.45
C THR A 43 -2.88 -55.94 10.07
N GLY A 44 -2.53 -55.79 8.80
CA GLY A 44 -1.98 -54.55 8.27
C GLY A 44 -0.47 -54.39 8.48
N ASP A 45 0.21 -55.44 8.94
CA ASP A 45 1.66 -55.47 9.12
C ASP A 45 2.40 -55.08 7.84
N VAL A 46 3.55 -54.44 8.03
CA VAL A 46 4.35 -53.76 7.01
C VAL A 46 5.79 -54.27 7.00
N TYR A 47 6.31 -54.59 8.18
CA TYR A 47 7.70 -54.90 8.46
C TYR A 47 7.92 -56.37 8.81
N THR A 48 6.94 -57.07 9.39
CA THR A 48 7.06 -58.48 9.77
C THR A 48 5.88 -59.34 9.32
N SER A 49 6.10 -60.66 9.32
CA SER A 49 5.05 -61.67 9.04
C SER A 49 4.70 -62.51 10.28
N ALA A 50 5.31 -62.23 11.43
CA ALA A 50 5.17 -62.97 12.68
C ALA A 50 4.70 -62.03 13.79
N VAL A 51 3.77 -62.50 14.64
CA VAL A 51 3.32 -61.73 15.81
C VAL A 51 4.45 -61.60 16.83
N GLY A 52 4.43 -60.52 17.61
CA GLY A 52 5.47 -60.25 18.59
C GLY A 52 5.35 -61.07 19.88
N ASN A 53 6.48 -61.34 20.53
CA ASN A 53 6.54 -61.97 21.85
C ASN A 53 7.70 -61.41 22.69
N ASP A 54 7.43 -60.82 23.85
CA ASP A 54 8.49 -60.22 24.69
C ASP A 54 9.34 -61.22 25.49
N VAL A 55 8.90 -62.48 25.57
CA VAL A 55 9.61 -63.59 26.25
C VAL A 55 10.51 -64.33 25.27
N SER A 56 9.96 -64.77 24.13
CA SER A 56 10.67 -65.58 23.13
C SER A 56 11.18 -64.80 21.92
N GLY A 57 10.71 -63.57 21.71
CA GLY A 57 11.18 -62.70 20.64
C GLY A 57 12.64 -62.28 20.85
N ASN A 58 13.35 -62.07 19.76
CA ASN A 58 14.73 -61.59 19.75
C ASN A 58 14.92 -60.28 18.97
N GLY A 59 13.81 -59.67 18.52
CA GLY A 59 13.81 -58.40 17.81
C GLY A 59 14.12 -58.50 16.32
N THR A 60 14.25 -59.70 15.76
CA THR A 60 14.33 -59.91 14.31
C THR A 60 12.95 -59.90 13.67
N ALA A 61 12.84 -59.69 12.35
CA ALA A 61 11.56 -59.71 11.66
C ALA A 61 10.83 -61.07 11.75
N ALA A 62 11.55 -62.18 11.96
CA ALA A 62 10.97 -63.51 12.14
C ALA A 62 10.48 -63.77 13.58
N LEU A 63 11.04 -63.07 14.57
CA LEU A 63 10.73 -63.19 15.99
C LEU A 63 10.69 -61.79 16.64
N PRO A 64 9.74 -60.93 16.26
CA PRO A 64 9.67 -59.56 16.75
C PRO A 64 9.31 -59.52 18.23
N TYR A 65 9.63 -58.39 18.88
CA TYR A 65 9.13 -58.13 20.23
C TYR A 65 7.64 -57.74 20.18
N ALA A 66 6.90 -58.02 21.26
CA ALA A 66 5.49 -57.66 21.38
C ALA A 66 5.30 -56.18 21.72
N THR A 67 6.27 -55.56 22.42
CA THR A 67 6.14 -54.18 22.89
C THR A 67 7.30 -53.28 22.48
N ILE A 68 6.99 -52.00 22.26
CA ILE A 68 7.97 -50.94 21.98
C ILE A 68 8.94 -50.77 23.17
N THR A 69 8.45 -50.87 24.40
CA THR A 69 9.26 -50.75 25.61
C THR A 69 10.32 -51.85 25.72
N LYS A 70 9.98 -53.09 25.35
CA LYS A 70 10.96 -54.18 25.31
C LYS A 70 12.04 -53.90 24.26
N ALA A 71 11.66 -53.47 23.07
CA ALA A 71 12.59 -53.11 22.00
C ALA A 71 13.55 -51.98 22.41
N ILE A 72 13.04 -50.89 23.00
CA ILE A 72 13.88 -49.80 23.51
C ILE A 72 14.83 -50.30 24.61
N THR A 73 14.38 -51.17 25.51
CA THR A 73 15.21 -51.68 26.60
C THR A 73 16.47 -52.38 26.07
N VAL A 74 16.31 -53.23 25.05
CA VAL A 74 17.41 -54.01 24.47
C VAL A 74 18.19 -53.27 23.37
N ALA A 75 17.65 -52.14 22.86
CA ALA A 75 18.28 -51.34 21.83
C ALA A 75 19.62 -50.74 22.29
N THR A 76 20.61 -50.74 21.40
CA THR A 76 21.83 -49.93 21.53
C THR A 76 21.62 -48.50 21.02
N ALA A 77 22.60 -47.60 21.20
CA ALA A 77 22.52 -46.26 20.64
C ALA A 77 22.64 -46.30 19.10
N GLY A 78 21.78 -45.56 18.39
CA GLY A 78 21.69 -45.54 16.92
C GLY A 78 20.79 -46.63 16.32
N THR A 79 20.03 -47.36 17.16
CA THR A 79 19.13 -48.43 16.72
C THR A 79 17.88 -47.87 16.02
N SER A 80 17.49 -48.50 14.91
CA SER A 80 16.19 -48.28 14.25
C SER A 80 15.18 -49.31 14.74
N ILE A 81 14.06 -48.87 15.28
CA ILE A 81 12.98 -49.73 15.79
C ILE A 81 11.78 -49.58 14.85
N ARG A 82 11.50 -50.64 14.08
CA ARG A 82 10.37 -50.72 13.14
C ARG A 82 9.19 -51.36 13.85
N VAL A 83 8.06 -50.67 13.85
CA VAL A 83 6.84 -51.06 14.57
C VAL A 83 5.75 -51.32 13.55
N ASP A 84 5.22 -52.53 13.52
CA ASP A 84 4.13 -52.91 12.63
C ASP A 84 2.82 -52.18 12.95
N ALA A 85 1.85 -52.29 12.05
CA ALA A 85 0.49 -51.83 12.34
C ALA A 85 -0.07 -52.66 13.49
N GLY A 86 -0.79 -52.01 14.40
CA GLY A 86 -1.23 -52.66 15.62
C GLY A 86 -1.46 -51.68 16.76
N THR A 87 -2.00 -52.17 17.87
CA THR A 87 -2.24 -51.33 19.05
C THR A 87 -1.25 -51.64 20.17
N TYR A 88 -0.41 -50.66 20.47
CA TYR A 88 0.59 -50.71 21.54
C TYR A 88 0.13 -49.86 22.72
N THR A 89 0.14 -50.46 23.92
CA THR A 89 -0.33 -49.81 25.15
C THR A 89 0.81 -49.65 26.15
N GLY A 90 0.62 -48.74 27.10
CA GLY A 90 1.59 -48.47 28.16
C GLY A 90 2.54 -47.30 27.86
N ASN A 91 3.26 -46.86 28.89
CA ASN A 91 4.18 -45.73 28.79
C ASN A 91 5.50 -46.15 28.12
N ILE A 92 6.06 -45.26 27.31
CA ILE A 92 7.28 -45.45 26.52
C ILE A 92 8.32 -44.46 27.01
N ALA A 93 9.44 -44.95 27.55
CA ALA A 93 10.56 -44.12 27.97
C ALA A 93 11.71 -44.26 26.97
N VAL A 94 12.02 -43.18 26.25
CA VAL A 94 13.11 -43.11 25.27
C VAL A 94 14.29 -42.34 25.87
N ASN A 95 15.28 -43.07 26.36
CA ASN A 95 16.43 -42.51 27.09
C ASN A 95 17.77 -42.73 26.37
N LYS A 96 17.74 -43.12 25.10
CA LYS A 96 18.89 -43.48 24.27
C LYS A 96 18.67 -43.01 22.83
N ASN A 97 19.76 -42.89 22.06
CA ASN A 97 19.71 -42.54 20.64
C ASN A 97 18.97 -43.64 19.86
N VAL A 98 17.73 -43.40 19.40
CA VAL A 98 16.95 -44.38 18.62
C VAL A 98 16.03 -43.68 17.62
N THR A 99 15.76 -44.38 16.51
CA THR A 99 14.75 -44.01 15.52
C THR A 99 13.56 -44.94 15.68
N LEU A 100 12.43 -44.44 16.17
CA LEU A 100 11.15 -45.16 16.20
C LEU A 100 10.43 -44.91 14.88
N MET A 101 10.12 -45.99 14.15
CA MET A 101 9.49 -45.96 12.82
C MET A 101 8.18 -46.76 12.88
N GLY A 102 7.04 -46.06 12.80
CA GLY A 102 5.72 -46.68 12.69
C GLY A 102 5.45 -47.19 11.28
N ALA A 103 4.31 -47.85 11.09
CA ALA A 103 3.85 -48.39 9.81
C ALA A 103 3.74 -47.34 8.69
N ASN A 104 3.52 -46.07 9.03
CA ASN A 104 3.44 -44.95 8.10
C ASN A 104 4.69 -44.06 8.11
N PHE A 105 5.86 -44.61 8.43
CA PHE A 105 7.15 -43.90 8.38
C PHE A 105 7.32 -43.13 7.06
N GLY A 106 7.75 -41.87 7.14
CA GLY A 106 7.95 -41.00 5.97
C GLY A 106 6.66 -40.41 5.37
N THR A 107 5.48 -40.94 5.72
CA THR A 107 4.20 -40.50 5.15
C THR A 107 3.57 -39.41 6.01
N PHE A 108 3.24 -38.24 5.45
CA PHE A 108 2.76 -37.09 6.25
C PHE A 108 1.52 -37.45 7.07
N GLY A 109 1.34 -36.82 8.24
CA GLY A 109 0.18 -37.07 9.09
C GLY A 109 -1.17 -36.72 8.44
N THR A 110 -1.16 -35.94 7.37
CA THR A 110 -2.35 -35.52 6.61
C THR A 110 -2.57 -36.28 5.30
N SER A 111 -1.63 -37.14 4.90
CA SER A 111 -1.72 -37.91 3.65
C SER A 111 -2.60 -39.15 3.81
N SER A 112 -2.91 -39.80 2.69
CA SER A 112 -3.49 -41.14 2.71
C SER A 112 -2.50 -42.11 3.33
N ARG A 113 -2.97 -42.94 4.26
CA ARG A 113 -2.13 -43.77 5.14
C ARG A 113 -2.61 -45.21 5.16
N VAL A 114 -1.68 -46.12 5.39
CA VAL A 114 -1.95 -47.55 5.57
C VAL A 114 -2.41 -47.81 7.01
N ALA A 115 -2.58 -49.09 7.38
CA ALA A 115 -2.87 -49.47 8.75
C ALA A 115 -1.83 -48.89 9.73
N GLU A 116 -2.28 -48.39 10.88
CA GLU A 116 -1.46 -47.56 11.76
C GLU A 116 -0.75 -48.34 12.87
N SER A 117 0.47 -47.92 13.21
CA SER A 117 1.08 -48.26 14.51
C SER A 117 0.51 -47.33 15.57
N ILE A 118 -0.48 -47.82 16.30
CA ILE A 118 -1.25 -47.03 17.27
C ILE A 118 -0.60 -47.10 18.64
N ILE A 119 -0.11 -45.97 19.14
CA ILE A 119 0.29 -45.84 20.54
C ILE A 119 -0.94 -45.35 21.31
N SER A 120 -1.64 -46.28 21.96
CA SER A 120 -2.93 -46.03 22.60
C SER A 120 -2.78 -45.74 24.09
N SER A 121 -3.15 -44.51 24.47
CA SER A 121 -3.14 -43.98 25.85
C SER A 121 -1.80 -44.08 26.60
N GLY A 122 -0.68 -44.31 25.90
CA GLY A 122 0.66 -44.29 26.45
C GLY A 122 1.24 -42.88 26.50
N LYS A 123 1.99 -42.56 27.57
CA LYS A 123 2.88 -41.39 27.61
C LYS A 123 4.25 -41.76 27.02
N ILE A 124 4.73 -41.00 26.05
CA ILE A 124 6.09 -41.06 25.51
C ILE A 124 6.94 -40.01 26.23
N THR A 125 8.03 -40.41 26.89
CA THR A 125 8.96 -39.50 27.57
C THR A 125 10.34 -39.62 26.97
N VAL A 126 10.92 -38.50 26.52
CA VAL A 126 12.26 -38.45 25.93
C VAL A 126 13.21 -37.75 26.90
N SER A 127 14.29 -38.43 27.30
CA SER A 127 15.20 -37.92 28.35
C SER A 127 16.68 -38.29 28.18
N GLY A 128 17.06 -38.87 27.04
CA GLY A 128 18.44 -39.29 26.74
C GLY A 128 19.38 -38.15 26.31
N SER A 129 20.66 -38.45 26.12
CA SER A 129 21.64 -37.50 25.55
C SER A 129 21.79 -37.61 24.02
N GLY A 130 21.31 -38.70 23.43
CA GLY A 130 21.41 -38.97 21.99
C GLY A 130 20.13 -38.62 21.23
N ALA A 131 20.24 -38.45 19.91
CA ALA A 131 19.13 -38.03 19.06
C ALA A 131 17.98 -39.05 19.05
N VAL A 132 16.74 -38.58 19.11
CA VAL A 132 15.54 -39.41 19.05
C VAL A 132 14.68 -39.00 17.87
N ILE A 133 14.22 -39.98 17.09
CA ILE A 133 13.26 -39.74 16.00
C ILE A 133 11.99 -40.54 16.29
N LEU A 134 10.83 -39.89 16.19
CA LEU A 134 9.50 -40.49 16.24
C LEU A 134 8.78 -40.16 14.93
N ASP A 135 8.57 -41.18 14.10
CA ASP A 135 8.07 -41.00 12.73
C ASP A 135 7.01 -42.04 12.36
N GLY A 136 5.88 -41.59 11.81
CA GLY A 136 4.91 -42.47 11.16
C GLY A 136 3.89 -43.13 12.09
N PHE A 137 3.70 -42.65 13.32
CA PHE A 137 2.77 -43.24 14.29
C PHE A 137 1.40 -42.56 14.31
N TYR A 138 0.41 -43.32 14.76
CA TYR A 138 -0.85 -42.77 15.28
C TYR A 138 -0.81 -42.77 16.81
N VAL A 139 -0.56 -41.62 17.40
CA VAL A 139 -0.54 -41.43 18.86
C VAL A 139 -1.95 -41.03 19.30
N LEU A 140 -2.68 -41.99 19.85
CA LEU A 140 -4.08 -41.84 20.24
C LEU A 140 -4.22 -41.76 21.77
N GLN A 141 -4.64 -40.60 22.27
CA GLN A 141 -4.89 -40.39 23.69
C GLN A 141 -6.38 -40.51 24.04
N THR A 142 -6.76 -41.58 24.72
CA THR A 142 -8.14 -41.91 25.14
C THR A 142 -8.29 -42.01 26.66
N SER A 143 -7.28 -41.62 27.43
CA SER A 143 -7.29 -41.67 28.90
C SER A 143 -7.38 -40.29 29.56
N ALA A 144 -7.54 -40.28 30.89
CA ALA A 144 -7.55 -39.09 31.73
C ALA A 144 -6.15 -38.48 31.97
N LEU A 145 -5.18 -38.70 31.08
CA LEU A 145 -3.83 -38.15 31.20
C LEU A 145 -3.87 -36.61 31.30
N ASN A 146 -3.32 -36.10 32.39
CA ASN A 146 -3.12 -34.67 32.60
C ASN A 146 -1.65 -34.33 32.33
N GLY A 147 -1.37 -33.46 31.36
CA GLY A 147 -0.02 -33.17 30.87
C GLY A 147 0.29 -33.76 29.48
N ALA A 148 1.57 -33.85 29.15
CA ALA A 148 2.07 -34.21 27.83
C ALA A 148 1.95 -35.69 27.48
N THR A 149 1.42 -35.97 26.29
CA THR A 149 1.42 -37.31 25.68
C THR A 149 2.79 -37.64 25.12
N ILE A 150 3.46 -36.68 24.50
CA ILE A 150 4.88 -36.72 24.11
C ILE A 150 5.61 -35.63 24.90
N ASP A 151 6.41 -36.04 25.86
CA ASP A 151 7.14 -35.17 26.78
C ASP A 151 8.63 -35.16 26.42
N ILE A 152 9.08 -34.08 25.79
CA ILE A 152 10.44 -33.96 25.25
C ILE A 152 11.30 -33.20 26.26
N GLY A 153 12.25 -33.90 26.88
CA GLY A 153 13.31 -33.33 27.71
C GLY A 153 14.30 -32.48 26.90
N ASN A 154 15.47 -32.19 27.49
CA ASN A 154 16.53 -31.46 26.79
C ASN A 154 17.36 -32.40 25.89
N THR A 155 16.70 -33.10 24.98
CA THR A 155 17.26 -34.15 24.10
C THR A 155 17.03 -33.77 22.65
N PRO A 156 18.02 -33.88 21.74
CA PRO A 156 17.78 -33.66 20.32
C PRO A 156 16.69 -34.60 19.81
N THR A 157 15.58 -34.05 19.33
CA THR A 157 14.38 -34.85 19.05
C THR A 157 13.70 -34.40 17.77
N ILE A 158 13.34 -35.35 16.92
CA ILE A 158 12.50 -35.14 15.74
C ILE A 158 11.17 -35.87 15.95
N VAL A 159 10.06 -35.13 15.94
CA VAL A 159 8.70 -35.68 15.93
C VAL A 159 8.08 -35.32 14.58
N ARG A 160 7.92 -36.29 13.69
CA ARG A 160 7.45 -36.01 12.33
C ARG A 160 6.45 -37.02 11.81
N ASN A 161 5.65 -36.60 10.83
CA ASN A 161 4.76 -37.52 10.11
C ASN A 161 3.88 -38.34 11.07
N ASN A 162 3.40 -37.77 12.18
CA ASN A 162 2.53 -38.49 13.11
C ASN A 162 1.10 -37.95 13.02
N ILE A 163 0.12 -38.80 13.28
CA ILE A 163 -1.22 -38.37 13.70
C ILE A 163 -1.22 -38.35 15.22
N ILE A 164 -1.47 -37.19 15.82
CA ILE A 164 -1.48 -36.98 17.26
C ILE A 164 -2.90 -36.57 17.64
N GLU A 165 -3.70 -37.58 18.03
CA GLU A 165 -5.13 -37.40 18.28
C GLU A 165 -5.49 -37.57 19.74
N ARG A 166 -6.43 -36.73 20.17
CA ARG A 166 -7.13 -36.94 21.43
C ARG A 166 -8.61 -37.21 21.24
N ASN A 167 -9.04 -38.37 21.73
CA ASN A 167 -10.45 -38.75 21.76
C ASN A 167 -10.84 -39.30 23.15
N PHE A 168 -11.21 -38.40 24.07
CA PHE A 168 -11.59 -38.75 25.43
C PHE A 168 -12.99 -38.25 25.79
N ALA A 169 -13.72 -39.00 26.62
CA ALA A 169 -15.11 -38.70 26.95
C ALA A 169 -15.27 -37.52 27.93
N ASN A 170 -14.34 -37.36 28.89
CA ASN A 170 -14.49 -36.39 29.97
C ASN A 170 -13.80 -35.05 29.66
N THR A 171 -14.35 -34.00 30.27
CA THR A 171 -13.88 -32.63 30.17
C THR A 171 -13.11 -32.21 31.43
N GLY A 172 -12.41 -31.07 31.41
CA GLY A 172 -11.86 -30.46 32.64
C GLY A 172 -10.46 -30.92 33.06
N ILE A 173 -9.67 -31.46 32.13
CA ILE A 173 -8.24 -31.76 32.32
C ILE A 173 -7.39 -30.98 31.32
N THR A 174 -6.07 -30.89 31.55
CA THR A 174 -5.11 -30.12 30.72
C THR A 174 -4.15 -31.02 29.94
N PRO A 175 -4.64 -31.73 28.91
CA PRO A 175 -3.83 -32.64 28.09
C PRO A 175 -3.02 -31.87 27.03
N VAL A 176 -1.79 -32.31 26.79
CA VAL A 176 -0.91 -31.74 25.78
C VAL A 176 -0.50 -32.84 24.79
N GLY A 177 -0.50 -32.54 23.50
CA GLY A 177 0.00 -33.46 22.47
C GLY A 177 1.51 -33.65 22.61
N VAL A 178 2.26 -32.58 22.31
CA VAL A 178 3.72 -32.52 22.47
C VAL A 178 4.10 -31.38 23.42
N GLN A 179 5.00 -31.64 24.37
CA GLN A 179 5.56 -30.63 25.26
C GLN A 179 7.09 -30.61 25.15
N THR A 180 7.68 -29.42 25.12
CA THR A 180 9.13 -29.25 25.23
C THR A 180 9.55 -28.86 26.65
N ALA A 181 10.78 -29.23 27.01
CA ALA A 181 11.40 -28.79 28.25
C ALA A 181 11.52 -27.26 28.32
N SER A 182 11.37 -26.70 29.52
CA SER A 182 11.57 -25.27 29.76
C SER A 182 12.97 -24.84 29.35
N GLY A 183 13.08 -23.86 28.45
CA GLY A 183 14.36 -23.33 27.99
C GLY A 183 15.24 -24.37 27.29
N ALA A 184 14.65 -25.29 26.52
CA ALA A 184 15.38 -26.35 25.83
C ALA A 184 16.53 -25.79 24.96
N THR A 185 17.72 -26.33 25.13
CA THR A 185 18.92 -25.97 24.35
C THR A 185 19.21 -26.98 23.25
N ALA A 186 18.70 -28.20 23.37
CA ALA A 186 18.80 -29.23 22.35
C ALA A 186 17.94 -28.89 21.12
N ALA A 187 18.38 -29.35 19.94
CA ALA A 187 17.64 -29.17 18.69
C ALA A 187 16.37 -30.04 18.68
N ILE A 188 15.20 -29.42 18.75
CA ILE A 188 13.91 -30.09 18.72
C ILE A 188 13.17 -29.68 17.44
N SER A 189 12.80 -30.64 16.61
CA SER A 189 12.02 -30.41 15.38
C SER A 189 10.70 -31.15 15.44
N ILE A 190 9.60 -30.43 15.29
CA ILE A 190 8.24 -30.98 15.24
C ILE A 190 7.65 -30.59 13.89
N TYR A 191 7.54 -31.53 12.95
CA TYR A 191 7.11 -31.17 11.59
C TYR A 191 6.28 -32.21 10.85
N ARG A 192 5.42 -31.78 9.90
CA ARG A 192 4.55 -32.67 9.09
C ARG A 192 3.57 -33.55 9.89
N ASN A 193 3.27 -33.19 11.13
CA ASN A 193 2.31 -33.92 11.96
C ASN A 193 0.89 -33.37 11.76
N LEU A 194 -0.11 -34.23 11.95
CA LEU A 194 -1.51 -33.85 12.14
C LEU A 194 -1.84 -33.88 13.63
N PHE A 195 -2.09 -32.73 14.23
CA PHE A 195 -2.68 -32.62 15.56
C PHE A 195 -4.18 -32.49 15.42
N THR A 196 -4.92 -33.45 15.99
CA THR A 196 -6.39 -33.45 15.92
C THR A 196 -7.04 -33.93 17.22
N GLY A 197 -8.36 -33.83 17.33
CA GLY A 197 -9.09 -34.36 18.46
C GLY A 197 -10.60 -34.24 18.32
N ASN A 198 -11.31 -34.52 19.40
CA ASN A 198 -12.77 -34.58 19.43
C ASN A 198 -13.41 -33.25 18.98
N ALA A 199 -14.25 -33.31 17.94
CA ALA A 199 -14.92 -32.16 17.32
C ALA A 199 -16.06 -31.52 18.16
N SER A 200 -16.24 -31.89 19.43
CA SER A 200 -17.36 -31.38 20.24
C SER A 200 -17.24 -29.88 20.53
N LEU A 201 -18.10 -29.12 19.85
CA LEU A 201 -18.67 -27.75 19.95
C LEU A 201 -18.33 -26.77 21.12
N GLY A 202 -17.42 -27.09 22.05
CA GLY A 202 -16.90 -26.17 23.06
C GLY A 202 -15.38 -26.23 23.10
N LEU A 203 -14.70 -25.41 22.30
CA LEU A 203 -13.23 -25.40 22.23
C LEU A 203 -12.57 -24.60 23.36
N PHE A 204 -13.32 -23.82 24.15
CA PHE A 204 -12.78 -23.00 25.24
C PHE A 204 -13.03 -23.56 26.64
N SER A 205 -14.26 -23.99 26.93
CA SER A 205 -14.68 -24.56 28.22
C SER A 205 -15.27 -25.95 28.01
N SER A 206 -15.01 -26.86 28.94
CA SER A 206 -15.48 -28.24 28.84
C SER A 206 -15.04 -28.94 27.53
N HIS A 207 -13.84 -28.62 27.04
CA HIS A 207 -13.29 -29.25 25.85
C HIS A 207 -12.88 -30.70 26.15
N ARG A 208 -13.02 -31.58 25.15
CA ARG A 208 -12.61 -32.99 25.19
C ARG A 208 -11.30 -33.26 24.45
N THR A 209 -10.89 -32.30 23.63
CA THR A 209 -9.67 -32.30 22.80
C THR A 209 -8.42 -31.84 23.57
N TRP A 210 -7.28 -31.69 22.87
CA TRP A 210 -6.03 -31.13 23.38
C TRP A 210 -6.23 -29.77 24.03
N ASN A 211 -5.72 -29.57 25.26
CA ASN A 211 -5.58 -28.23 25.82
C ASN A 211 -4.53 -27.45 25.04
N SER A 212 -3.44 -28.12 24.66
CA SER A 212 -2.47 -27.61 23.69
C SER A 212 -2.03 -28.74 22.76
N GLY A 213 -2.08 -28.54 21.44
CA GLY A 213 -1.48 -29.47 20.50
C GLY A 213 0.03 -29.56 20.76
N ILE A 214 0.69 -28.40 20.76
CA ILE A 214 2.07 -28.23 21.21
C ILE A 214 2.11 -27.23 22.36
N TYR A 215 2.83 -27.58 23.43
CA TYR A 215 3.24 -26.66 24.49
C TYR A 215 4.75 -26.46 24.40
N SER A 216 5.17 -25.31 23.88
CA SER A 216 6.58 -24.90 23.82
C SER A 216 6.86 -23.94 24.96
N ASN A 217 7.91 -24.20 25.74
CA ASN A 217 8.25 -23.41 26.93
C ASN A 217 9.61 -22.69 26.78
N GLY A 218 9.78 -22.02 25.65
CA GLY A 218 11.02 -21.34 25.26
C GLY A 218 12.16 -22.32 24.93
N GLY A 219 13.23 -21.78 24.35
CA GLY A 219 14.43 -22.57 24.00
C GLY A 219 15.37 -21.82 23.07
N SER A 220 16.47 -22.44 22.66
CA SER A 220 17.42 -21.86 21.70
C SER A 220 17.38 -22.52 20.32
N ALA A 221 16.73 -23.67 20.17
CA ALA A 221 16.70 -24.44 18.93
C ALA A 221 15.43 -25.31 18.79
N ILE A 222 14.25 -24.67 18.72
CA ILE A 222 12.97 -25.35 18.52
C ILE A 222 12.39 -24.96 17.16
N LEU A 223 12.10 -25.96 16.33
CA LEU A 223 11.50 -25.82 15.01
C LEU A 223 10.11 -26.46 14.98
N ILE A 224 9.07 -25.68 14.67
CA ILE A 224 7.69 -26.16 14.54
C ILE A 224 7.20 -25.79 13.13
N GLU A 225 7.20 -26.76 12.21
CA GLU A 225 6.97 -26.47 10.79
C GLU A 225 6.08 -27.48 10.06
N TYR A 226 5.33 -27.03 9.05
CA TYR A 226 4.52 -27.92 8.20
C TYR A 226 3.52 -28.81 8.97
N ASN A 227 3.17 -28.48 10.21
CA ASN A 227 2.16 -29.22 10.95
C ASN A 227 0.77 -28.71 10.59
N THR A 228 -0.22 -29.60 10.68
CA THR A 228 -1.63 -29.25 10.56
C THR A 228 -2.31 -29.42 11.91
N PHE A 229 -3.00 -28.37 12.36
CA PHE A 229 -3.73 -28.37 13.63
C PHE A 229 -5.22 -28.23 13.37
N GLN A 230 -6.01 -29.19 13.86
CA GLN A 230 -7.45 -29.19 13.77
C GLN A 230 -8.05 -29.56 15.12
N ASN A 231 -9.21 -28.99 15.45
CA ASN A 231 -9.97 -29.35 16.64
C ASN A 231 -9.18 -29.29 17.95
N CYS A 232 -8.14 -28.46 18.10
CA CYS A 232 -7.46 -28.23 19.37
C CYS A 232 -8.12 -27.08 20.15
N ARG A 233 -8.07 -27.08 21.50
CA ARG A 233 -8.39 -25.89 22.29
C ARG A 233 -7.40 -24.79 21.97
N THR A 234 -6.11 -25.08 22.13
CA THR A 234 -5.01 -24.25 21.63
C THR A 234 -4.16 -25.12 20.71
N ALA A 235 -3.86 -24.70 19.49
CA ALA A 235 -2.98 -25.46 18.61
C ALA A 235 -1.54 -25.40 19.11
N ILE A 236 -0.98 -24.19 19.28
CA ILE A 236 0.34 -23.98 19.86
C ILE A 236 0.23 -23.01 21.04
N ASN A 237 0.66 -23.46 22.23
CA ASN A 237 0.95 -22.58 23.35
C ASN A 237 2.46 -22.36 23.41
N SER A 238 2.93 -21.19 22.95
CA SER A 238 4.34 -20.81 22.88
C SER A 238 4.70 -19.90 24.05
N ASP A 239 4.87 -20.50 25.22
CA ASP A 239 5.34 -19.81 26.40
C ASP A 239 6.82 -19.47 26.28
N ASN A 240 7.22 -18.33 26.85
CA ASN A 240 8.59 -17.82 26.88
C ASN A 240 9.26 -17.80 25.50
N MET A 241 8.50 -17.38 24.47
CA MET A 241 9.00 -17.29 23.10
C MET A 241 10.29 -16.47 23.04
N SER A 242 11.29 -17.01 22.35
CA SER A 242 12.62 -16.44 22.12
C SER A 242 12.94 -16.50 20.62
N SER A 243 14.06 -15.88 20.21
CA SER A 243 14.56 -15.99 18.83
C SER A 243 14.97 -17.41 18.42
N GLY A 244 15.08 -18.35 19.36
CA GLY A 244 15.40 -19.75 19.11
C GLY A 244 14.19 -20.64 18.84
N VAL A 245 12.97 -20.10 18.90
CA VAL A 245 11.72 -20.82 18.60
C VAL A 245 11.17 -20.34 17.27
N THR A 246 11.18 -21.21 16.26
CA THR A 246 10.65 -20.93 14.92
C THR A 246 9.31 -21.63 14.73
N ILE A 247 8.28 -20.87 14.34
CA ILE A 247 6.96 -21.39 13.97
C ILE A 247 6.69 -20.92 12.53
N SER A 248 6.84 -21.82 11.57
CA SER A 248 6.71 -21.47 10.15
C SER A 248 5.93 -22.51 9.35
N ASN A 249 5.28 -22.12 8.27
CA ASN A 249 4.63 -23.04 7.32
C ASN A 249 3.59 -24.00 7.94
N ASN A 250 3.01 -23.70 9.10
CA ASN A 250 1.97 -24.53 9.71
C ASN A 250 0.58 -24.14 9.20
N THR A 251 -0.35 -25.09 9.20
CA THR A 251 -1.75 -24.89 8.85
C THR A 251 -2.63 -24.98 10.11
N PHE A 252 -3.29 -23.88 10.45
CA PHE A 252 -4.20 -23.78 11.58
C PHE A 252 -5.66 -23.81 11.11
N GLY A 253 -6.29 -24.98 11.22
CA GLY A 253 -7.71 -25.19 10.93
C GLY A 253 -8.62 -24.87 12.11
N THR A 254 -9.64 -25.69 12.33
CA THR A 254 -10.75 -25.51 13.30
C THR A 254 -10.32 -25.62 14.78
N ASN A 255 -9.51 -24.68 15.26
CA ASN A 255 -9.06 -24.63 16.65
C ASN A 255 -9.75 -23.50 17.43
N GLY A 256 -9.81 -23.61 18.76
CA GLY A 256 -10.33 -22.54 19.62
C GLY A 256 -9.40 -21.34 19.67
N THR A 257 -8.11 -21.61 19.89
CA THR A 257 -6.98 -20.68 19.80
C THR A 257 -5.95 -21.25 18.84
N HIS A 258 -5.50 -20.52 17.81
CA HIS A 258 -4.40 -21.01 16.97
C HIS A 258 -3.07 -20.93 17.72
N ILE A 259 -2.68 -19.72 18.10
CA ILE A 259 -1.41 -19.52 18.82
C ILE A 259 -1.66 -18.67 20.06
N SER A 260 -1.11 -19.13 21.19
CA SER A 260 -1.10 -18.41 22.46
C SER A 260 0.33 -18.15 22.90
N PHE A 261 0.56 -16.98 23.49
CA PHE A 261 1.86 -16.57 24.03
C PHE A 261 1.76 -16.32 25.54
N GLY A 262 2.77 -16.73 26.30
CA GLY A 262 2.74 -16.62 27.76
C GLY A 262 3.99 -17.12 28.48
N GLY A 263 3.82 -17.59 29.72
CA GLY A 263 4.89 -18.04 30.60
C GLY A 263 4.64 -17.71 32.08
N SER A 264 5.54 -18.15 32.95
CA SER A 264 5.57 -17.74 34.36
C SER A 264 5.80 -16.23 34.53
N SER A 265 6.43 -15.61 33.53
CA SER A 265 6.54 -14.16 33.33
C SER A 265 5.96 -13.80 31.97
N ALA A 266 5.44 -12.58 31.84
CA ALA A 266 4.88 -12.12 30.58
C ALA A 266 5.94 -12.08 29.47
N THR A 267 5.65 -12.68 28.31
CA THR A 267 6.58 -12.70 27.16
C THR A 267 6.81 -11.29 26.61
N SER A 268 8.05 -10.99 26.19
CA SER A 268 8.41 -9.70 25.59
C SER A 268 9.21 -9.89 24.29
N GLY A 269 9.56 -8.78 23.63
CA GLY A 269 10.38 -8.79 22.42
C GLY A 269 9.59 -8.73 21.12
N SER A 270 10.31 -8.72 19.99
CA SER A 270 9.75 -8.70 18.64
C SER A 270 10.01 -10.03 17.97
N HIS A 271 8.97 -10.64 17.41
CA HIS A 271 8.99 -11.98 16.84
C HIS A 271 8.31 -12.02 15.48
N THR A 272 8.73 -12.93 14.61
CA THR A 272 8.16 -13.09 13.27
C THR A 272 7.71 -14.52 13.04
N LEU A 273 6.51 -14.70 12.49
CA LEU A 273 6.01 -15.98 12.01
C LEU A 273 5.81 -15.92 10.50
N SER A 274 6.37 -16.88 9.76
CA SER A 274 6.39 -16.87 8.30
C SER A 274 5.71 -18.10 7.69
N GLY A 275 5.03 -17.92 6.55
CA GLY A 275 4.44 -19.01 5.76
C GLY A 275 3.27 -19.75 6.40
N ASN A 276 2.81 -19.35 7.59
CA ASN A 276 1.71 -20.02 8.26
C ASN A 276 0.37 -19.68 7.57
N THR A 277 -0.56 -20.62 7.62
CA THR A 277 -1.92 -20.44 7.11
C THR A 277 -2.92 -20.50 8.26
N PHE A 278 -3.64 -19.40 8.50
CA PHE A 278 -4.64 -19.29 9.57
C PHE A 278 -6.05 -19.33 8.98
N SER A 279 -6.85 -20.33 9.35
CA SER A 279 -8.29 -20.23 9.14
C SER A 279 -8.88 -19.13 10.02
N VAL A 280 -9.97 -18.49 9.59
CA VAL A 280 -10.62 -17.43 10.37
C VAL A 280 -12.05 -17.86 10.68
N THR A 281 -12.32 -18.09 11.96
CA THR A 281 -13.67 -18.40 12.45
C THR A 281 -14.09 -17.36 13.46
N VAL A 282 -15.16 -16.61 13.15
CA VAL A 282 -15.69 -15.57 14.05
C VAL A 282 -16.12 -16.21 15.37
N GLY A 283 -15.73 -15.60 16.49
CA GLY A 283 -15.98 -16.11 17.83
C GLY A 283 -14.87 -17.00 18.39
N TYR A 284 -13.90 -17.41 17.57
CA TYR A 284 -12.68 -18.08 18.01
C TYR A 284 -11.49 -17.11 18.01
N THR A 285 -10.41 -17.53 18.67
CA THR A 285 -9.19 -16.73 18.81
C THR A 285 -8.15 -17.21 17.82
N THR A 286 -7.63 -16.32 16.98
CA THR A 286 -6.47 -16.68 16.15
C THR A 286 -5.21 -16.55 16.99
N ILE A 287 -4.95 -15.35 17.49
CA ILE A 287 -3.76 -15.03 18.28
C ILE A 287 -4.19 -14.57 19.67
N ASN A 288 -3.62 -15.19 20.70
CA ASN A 288 -3.88 -14.86 22.09
C ASN A 288 -2.66 -14.24 22.75
N LEU A 289 -2.76 -12.95 23.11
CA LEU A 289 -1.72 -12.17 23.78
C LEU A 289 -1.98 -11.97 25.29
N SER A 290 -2.83 -12.81 25.90
CA SER A 290 -3.25 -12.74 27.32
C SER A 290 -2.12 -12.60 28.34
N ASN A 291 -0.91 -13.05 28.01
CA ASN A 291 0.21 -13.07 28.95
C ASN A 291 1.52 -12.54 28.33
N VAL A 292 1.43 -11.40 27.64
CA VAL A 292 2.59 -10.68 27.07
C VAL A 292 2.76 -9.27 27.65
N THR A 293 3.93 -8.66 27.46
CA THR A 293 4.24 -7.26 27.83
C THR A 293 3.77 -6.28 26.76
N THR A 294 3.71 -4.98 27.09
CA THR A 294 3.44 -3.90 26.11
C THR A 294 4.49 -3.79 24.99
N SER A 295 5.71 -4.22 25.27
CA SER A 295 6.81 -4.25 24.30
C SER A 295 6.73 -5.44 23.36
N PHE A 296 5.85 -6.42 23.60
CA PHE A 296 5.67 -7.56 22.69
C PHE A 296 5.15 -7.08 21.32
N LYS A 297 5.81 -7.54 20.27
CA LYS A 297 5.47 -7.30 18.87
C LYS A 297 5.52 -8.63 18.13
N LEU A 298 4.48 -8.92 17.36
CA LEU A 298 4.39 -10.10 16.50
C LEU A 298 4.15 -9.67 15.07
N ASP A 299 5.06 -10.01 14.17
CA ASP A 299 4.91 -9.81 12.74
C ASP A 299 4.50 -11.13 12.08
N ILE A 300 3.33 -11.13 11.44
CA ILE A 300 2.81 -12.26 10.66
C ILE A 300 2.50 -11.86 9.21
N THR A 301 3.09 -10.76 8.71
CA THR A 301 2.82 -10.21 7.37
C THR A 301 3.09 -11.20 6.23
N ASN A 302 3.98 -12.18 6.46
CA ASN A 302 4.29 -13.26 5.51
C ASN A 302 3.41 -14.52 5.71
N SER A 303 2.22 -14.39 6.28
CA SER A 303 1.27 -15.48 6.50
C SER A 303 0.02 -15.34 5.61
N THR A 304 -0.65 -16.46 5.37
CA THR A 304 -1.95 -16.52 4.67
C THR A 304 -3.06 -16.51 5.70
N ILE A 305 -4.07 -15.65 5.50
CA ILE A 305 -5.24 -15.52 6.39
C ILE A 305 -6.48 -15.91 5.59
N GLY A 306 -7.13 -17.00 6.00
CA GLY A 306 -8.14 -17.68 5.19
C GLY A 306 -7.51 -18.20 3.90
N SER A 307 -8.00 -17.69 2.76
CA SER A 307 -7.49 -18.00 1.42
C SER A 307 -6.73 -16.82 0.78
N THR A 308 -6.46 -15.75 1.53
CA THR A 308 -5.87 -14.52 1.00
C THR A 308 -4.55 -14.23 1.69
N ALA A 309 -3.53 -13.84 0.94
CA ALA A 309 -2.29 -13.30 1.50
C ALA A 309 -2.61 -12.05 2.33
N ALA A 310 -2.02 -11.91 3.52
CA ALA A 310 -2.39 -10.84 4.44
C ALA A 310 -2.28 -9.43 3.81
N ALA A 311 -1.27 -9.21 2.96
CA ALA A 311 -1.05 -7.95 2.25
C ALA A 311 -2.16 -7.57 1.25
N SER A 312 -2.93 -8.55 0.76
CA SER A 312 -3.99 -8.37 -0.26
C SER A 312 -5.40 -8.37 0.33
N MET A 313 -5.54 -8.41 1.66
CA MET A 313 -6.85 -8.41 2.32
C MET A 313 -7.58 -7.08 2.13
N SER A 314 -8.88 -7.15 1.87
CA SER A 314 -9.78 -5.99 1.96
C SER A 314 -9.90 -5.49 3.41
N LEU A 315 -10.29 -4.22 3.58
CA LEU A 315 -10.45 -3.62 4.92
C LEU A 315 -11.45 -4.39 5.80
N THR A 316 -12.53 -4.91 5.21
CA THR A 316 -13.50 -5.77 5.90
C THR A 316 -12.86 -7.05 6.40
N GLN A 317 -12.08 -7.74 5.56
CA GLN A 317 -11.35 -8.94 5.97
C GLN A 317 -10.34 -8.63 7.09
N CYS A 318 -9.65 -7.49 7.03
CA CYS A 318 -8.72 -7.07 8.07
C CYS A 318 -9.41 -6.87 9.42
N PHE A 319 -10.56 -6.17 9.46
CA PHE A 319 -11.30 -6.00 10.71
C PHE A 319 -11.91 -7.31 11.24
N SER A 320 -12.36 -8.21 10.34
CA SER A 320 -12.81 -9.53 10.74
C SER A 320 -11.67 -10.33 11.38
N PHE A 321 -10.47 -10.30 10.80
CA PHE A 321 -9.31 -10.97 11.39
C PHE A 321 -8.88 -10.35 12.72
N GLU A 322 -8.76 -9.02 12.79
CA GLU A 322 -8.44 -8.26 14.01
C GLU A 322 -9.40 -8.62 15.16
N SER A 323 -10.69 -8.85 14.86
CA SER A 323 -11.68 -9.24 15.87
C SER A 323 -11.43 -10.61 16.52
N THR A 324 -10.60 -11.45 15.89
CA THR A 324 -10.18 -12.76 16.41
C THR A 324 -8.88 -12.70 17.22
N ILE A 325 -8.24 -11.52 17.32
CA ILE A 325 -7.02 -11.33 18.10
C ILE A 325 -7.39 -10.85 19.50
N ILE A 326 -6.95 -11.60 20.50
CA ILE A 326 -7.06 -11.15 21.90
C ILE A 326 -5.83 -10.33 22.21
N HIS A 327 -6.02 -9.01 22.23
CA HIS A 327 -4.96 -8.08 22.60
C HIS A 327 -4.74 -7.99 24.13
N LYS A 328 -5.72 -8.37 24.98
CA LYS A 328 -5.68 -8.23 26.45
C LYS A 328 -4.41 -8.85 27.06
N GLY A 329 -3.73 -8.20 28.02
CA GLY A 329 -2.73 -8.84 28.89
C GLY A 329 -3.17 -8.90 30.37
N ALA A 330 -2.51 -9.72 31.20
CA ALA A 330 -2.79 -9.86 32.65
C ALA A 330 -2.68 -8.55 33.47
N SER A 331 -2.06 -7.50 32.91
CA SER A 331 -1.89 -6.16 33.52
C SER A 331 -2.69 -5.05 32.83
N SER A 332 -3.75 -5.41 32.09
CA SER A 332 -4.57 -4.46 31.29
C SER A 332 -3.80 -3.84 30.11
N LYS A 333 -2.76 -4.51 29.63
CA LYS A 333 -1.77 -3.98 28.67
C LYS A 333 -1.53 -4.99 27.55
N ASN A 334 -1.49 -4.51 26.31
CA ASN A 334 -1.68 -5.35 25.14
C ASN A 334 -0.47 -5.33 24.20
N GLY A 335 0.07 -6.48 23.80
CA GLY A 335 1.05 -6.57 22.72
C GLY A 335 0.43 -6.20 21.35
N LEU A 336 1.26 -5.98 20.34
CA LEU A 336 0.82 -5.65 18.97
C LEU A 336 1.03 -6.85 18.04
N VAL A 337 0.05 -7.10 17.17
CA VAL A 337 0.19 -7.98 16.01
C VAL A 337 0.17 -7.12 14.75
N THR A 338 1.18 -7.25 13.91
CA THR A 338 1.23 -6.67 12.57
C THR A 338 1.00 -7.78 11.57
N PHE A 339 -0.13 -7.75 10.87
CA PHE A 339 -0.44 -8.70 9.80
C PHE A 339 -0.52 -8.04 8.41
N VAL A 340 -0.63 -6.71 8.34
CA VAL A 340 -0.40 -5.95 7.11
C VAL A 340 0.69 -4.92 7.38
N SER A 341 1.74 -4.93 6.58
CA SER A 341 2.90 -4.06 6.77
C SER A 341 2.48 -2.58 6.75
N GLY A 342 2.99 -1.80 7.70
CA GLY A 342 2.70 -0.35 7.84
C GLY A 342 1.26 0.00 8.22
N LYS A 343 0.42 -0.99 8.59
CA LYS A 343 -0.99 -0.76 8.93
C LYS A 343 -1.37 -1.39 10.27
N LEU A 344 -2.13 -0.64 11.05
CA LEU A 344 -2.77 -1.10 12.28
C LEU A 344 -4.29 -0.99 12.12
N PHE A 345 -5.01 -1.91 12.76
CA PHE A 345 -6.46 -1.95 12.73
C PHE A 345 -6.97 -1.81 14.16
N LYS A 346 -7.77 -0.77 14.41
CA LYS A 346 -8.46 -0.55 15.67
C LYS A 346 -9.83 -1.23 15.58
N GLY A 347 -9.96 -2.39 16.22
CA GLY A 347 -11.21 -3.14 16.35
C GLY A 347 -12.03 -2.79 17.62
N SER A 348 -12.79 -3.76 18.13
CA SER A 348 -13.54 -3.63 19.39
C SER A 348 -12.71 -3.96 20.64
N THR A 349 -11.57 -4.63 20.47
CA THR A 349 -10.74 -5.20 21.55
C THR A 349 -9.55 -4.31 21.95
N THR A 350 -9.32 -3.21 21.23
CA THR A 350 -8.22 -2.25 21.43
C THR A 350 -8.74 -0.82 21.56
N THR A 351 -7.98 0.02 22.28
CA THR A 351 -8.20 1.47 22.34
C THR A 351 -7.40 2.15 21.25
N LEU A 352 -7.94 3.24 20.68
CA LEU A 352 -7.25 4.03 19.68
C LEU A 352 -5.97 4.67 20.24
N ALA A 353 -5.97 5.08 21.51
CA ALA A 353 -4.78 5.57 22.20
C ALA A 353 -3.64 4.53 22.23
N ASN A 354 -3.97 3.24 22.41
CA ASN A 354 -2.97 2.17 22.36
C ASN A 354 -2.45 1.96 20.93
N ASN A 355 -3.33 1.96 19.92
CA ASN A 355 -2.90 1.89 18.52
C ASN A 355 -1.94 3.02 18.16
N ILE A 356 -2.21 4.26 18.56
CA ILE A 356 -1.31 5.41 18.33
C ILE A 356 0.04 5.22 19.05
N THR A 357 0.01 4.72 20.28
CA THR A 357 1.23 4.45 21.05
C THR A 357 2.11 3.42 20.34
N TYR A 358 1.52 2.37 19.78
CA TYR A 358 2.25 1.26 19.15
C TYR A 358 2.62 1.48 17.70
N ALA A 359 1.93 2.37 17.00
CA ALA A 359 2.25 2.69 15.62
C ALA A 359 3.66 3.28 15.50
N THR A 360 4.35 2.86 14.46
CA THR A 360 5.60 3.46 13.98
C THR A 360 5.27 4.75 13.22
N ALA A 361 6.20 5.71 13.22
CA ALA A 361 6.01 6.93 12.44
C ALA A 361 5.85 6.59 10.95
N GLY A 362 4.78 7.08 10.32
CA GLY A 362 4.41 6.79 8.94
C GLY A 362 3.30 5.74 8.79
N ASP A 363 2.96 5.00 9.85
CA ASP A 363 1.92 3.96 9.80
C ASP A 363 0.52 4.55 9.56
N ILE A 364 -0.36 3.70 9.02
CA ILE A 364 -1.78 3.96 8.85
C ILE A 364 -2.57 3.20 9.93
N ILE A 365 -3.39 3.92 10.70
CA ILE A 365 -4.33 3.34 11.66
C ILE A 365 -5.73 3.41 11.05
N HIS A 366 -6.27 2.25 10.68
CA HIS A 366 -7.66 2.12 10.28
C HIS A 366 -8.55 1.87 11.49
N VAL A 367 -9.64 2.62 11.61
CA VAL A 367 -10.56 2.57 12.75
C VAL A 367 -11.91 2.06 12.29
N ALA A 368 -12.36 0.94 12.86
CA ALA A 368 -13.66 0.36 12.52
C ALA A 368 -14.81 1.34 12.85
N SER A 369 -15.98 1.11 12.23
CA SER A 369 -17.20 1.84 12.58
C SER A 369 -17.60 1.61 14.04
N GLY A 370 -18.22 2.61 14.68
CA GLY A 370 -18.62 2.58 16.09
C GLY A 370 -18.11 3.78 16.86
N THR A 371 -18.42 3.83 18.16
CA THR A 371 -18.11 4.98 19.03
C THR A 371 -16.75 4.81 19.73
N VAL A 372 -15.93 5.86 19.68
CA VAL A 372 -14.67 6.02 20.39
C VAL A 372 -14.85 7.18 21.38
N ALA A 373 -14.97 6.84 22.65
CA ALA A 373 -15.20 7.78 23.75
C ALA A 373 -13.94 7.93 24.62
N GLU A 374 -12.84 8.39 24.01
CA GLU A 374 -11.56 8.63 24.67
C GLU A 374 -10.82 9.80 24.02
N THR A 375 -9.83 10.37 24.72
CA THR A 375 -9.00 11.45 24.18
C THR A 375 -8.04 10.90 23.13
N VAL A 376 -8.06 11.47 21.92
CA VAL A 376 -7.18 11.08 20.82
C VAL A 376 -6.06 12.10 20.69
N ASN A 377 -4.81 11.70 20.98
CA ASN A 377 -3.64 12.57 20.86
C ASN A 377 -2.61 11.97 19.89
N ILE A 378 -2.42 12.62 18.75
CA ILE A 378 -1.47 12.21 17.71
C ILE A 378 -0.15 12.96 17.93
N ASN A 379 0.86 12.27 18.46
CA ASN A 379 2.15 12.85 18.85
C ASN A 379 3.34 12.38 17.99
N LYS A 380 3.06 11.72 16.86
CA LYS A 380 4.03 11.28 15.87
C LYS A 380 3.38 11.26 14.47
N SER A 381 4.19 11.23 13.41
CA SER A 381 3.70 11.16 12.03
C SER A 381 2.83 9.92 11.81
N LEU A 382 1.55 10.08 11.48
CA LEU A 382 0.59 8.98 11.35
C LEU A 382 -0.57 9.34 10.43
N LYS A 383 -1.15 8.34 9.78
CA LYS A 383 -2.42 8.48 9.07
C LYS A 383 -3.52 7.82 9.87
N LEU A 384 -4.54 8.56 10.26
CA LEU A 384 -5.66 8.09 11.05
C LEU A 384 -6.92 8.10 10.17
N TYR A 385 -7.45 6.91 9.85
CA TYR A 385 -8.54 6.73 8.90
C TYR A 385 -9.74 6.06 9.55
N GLY A 386 -10.86 6.77 9.58
CA GLY A 386 -12.17 6.23 9.96
C GLY A 386 -12.81 5.44 8.81
N ASN A 387 -13.97 4.84 9.08
CA ASN A 387 -14.64 3.95 8.14
C ASN A 387 -15.01 4.60 6.79
N ASN A 388 -15.11 5.94 6.73
CA ASN A 388 -15.48 6.70 5.54
C ASN A 388 -14.34 7.57 4.99
N TYR A 389 -13.07 7.18 5.18
CA TYR A 389 -11.90 8.01 4.83
C TYR A 389 -11.80 8.37 3.34
N THR A 390 -12.43 7.61 2.44
CA THR A 390 -12.46 7.85 0.99
C THR A 390 -13.75 8.50 0.49
N VAL A 391 -14.75 8.71 1.35
CA VAL A 391 -16.11 9.12 0.93
C VAL A 391 -16.42 10.53 1.42
N ASN A 392 -16.64 11.46 0.49
CA ASN A 392 -17.00 12.84 0.82
C ASN A 392 -18.36 12.87 1.59
N PRO A 393 -18.44 13.52 2.77
CA PRO A 393 -19.70 13.73 3.50
C PRO A 393 -20.70 14.66 2.81
N ASN A 394 -20.28 15.38 1.77
CA ASN A 394 -21.13 16.23 0.96
C ASN A 394 -21.39 15.54 -0.39
N ASP A 395 -22.66 15.40 -0.78
CA ASP A 395 -23.01 14.95 -2.13
C ASP A 395 -22.92 16.10 -3.15
N GLY A 396 -23.23 15.83 -4.43
CA GLY A 396 -23.18 16.84 -5.50
C GLY A 396 -24.13 18.03 -5.30
N SER A 397 -25.09 17.93 -4.37
CA SER A 397 -26.02 18.99 -4.00
C SER A 397 -25.68 19.69 -2.68
N TRP A 398 -24.55 19.33 -2.05
CA TRP A 398 -24.14 19.75 -0.70
C TRP A 398 -25.02 19.23 0.45
N ALA A 399 -25.92 18.28 0.17
CA ALA A 399 -26.62 17.53 1.20
C ALA A 399 -25.67 16.48 1.81
N TYR A 400 -26.07 15.93 2.96
CA TYR A 400 -25.32 14.82 3.56
C TYR A 400 -25.30 13.63 2.60
N ASN A 401 -24.10 13.13 2.30
CA ASN A 401 -23.93 11.98 1.42
C ASN A 401 -24.42 10.69 2.09
N SER A 402 -25.60 10.23 1.68
CA SER A 402 -26.23 9.00 2.16
C SER A 402 -25.50 7.72 1.74
N SER A 403 -24.52 7.79 0.84
CA SER A 403 -23.67 6.65 0.45
C SER A 403 -22.58 6.31 1.48
N ARG A 404 -22.41 7.14 2.53
CA ARG A 404 -21.47 6.85 3.60
C ARG A 404 -21.90 5.63 4.40
N ALA A 405 -20.94 4.76 4.69
CA ALA A 405 -21.14 3.60 5.54
C ALA A 405 -21.31 4.03 7.02
N THR A 406 -21.60 3.07 7.89
CA THR A 406 -21.68 3.30 9.35
C THR A 406 -20.45 4.06 9.85
N GLU A 407 -20.67 5.15 10.58
CA GLU A 407 -19.60 6.07 10.94
C GLU A 407 -18.66 5.51 12.02
N THR A 408 -17.40 5.92 11.95
CA THR A 408 -16.50 5.92 13.10
C THR A 408 -16.73 7.23 13.85
N VAL A 409 -17.31 7.15 15.04
CA VAL A 409 -17.77 8.30 15.82
C VAL A 409 -16.79 8.60 16.94
N ILE A 410 -16.18 9.78 16.96
CA ILE A 410 -15.41 10.29 18.11
C ILE A 410 -16.32 11.19 18.96
N THR A 411 -16.32 10.97 20.28
CA THR A 411 -17.04 11.81 21.26
C THR A 411 -16.13 12.23 22.42
N GLY A 412 -16.49 13.29 23.15
CA GLY A 412 -15.70 13.77 24.29
C GLY A 412 -14.73 14.91 23.94
N ALA A 413 -13.43 14.66 23.94
CA ALA A 413 -12.36 15.68 23.86
C ALA A 413 -11.79 15.94 22.45
N GLY A 414 -12.30 15.27 21.42
CA GLY A 414 -11.85 15.44 20.03
C GLY A 414 -10.48 14.82 19.71
N ILE A 415 -9.85 15.30 18.64
CA ILE A 415 -8.55 14.85 18.14
C ILE A 415 -7.53 16.00 18.26
N THR A 416 -6.51 15.80 19.09
CA THR A 416 -5.37 16.71 19.23
C THR A 416 -4.19 16.25 18.38
N ILE A 417 -3.61 17.15 17.60
CA ILE A 417 -2.46 16.94 16.72
C ILE A 417 -1.25 17.67 17.28
N ALA A 418 -0.18 16.91 17.52
CA ALA A 418 1.09 17.35 18.07
C ALA A 418 2.29 16.75 17.30
N ALA A 419 2.14 16.58 15.98
CA ALA A 419 3.19 16.08 15.08
C ALA A 419 2.97 16.54 13.63
N SER A 420 4.04 16.46 12.83
CA SER A 420 4.01 16.67 11.37
C SER A 420 3.56 15.40 10.62
N ASN A 421 3.19 15.54 9.35
CA ASN A 421 2.82 14.44 8.45
C ASN A 421 1.66 13.62 9.03
N VAL A 422 0.58 14.31 9.38
CA VAL A 422 -0.62 13.72 9.99
C VAL A 422 -1.81 13.84 9.05
N GLU A 423 -2.50 12.73 8.82
CA GLU A 423 -3.76 12.71 8.10
C GLU A 423 -4.90 12.27 9.03
N VAL A 424 -6.02 12.98 9.04
CA VAL A 424 -7.24 12.58 9.77
C VAL A 424 -8.41 12.58 8.82
N LYS A 425 -8.90 11.38 8.48
CA LYS A 425 -9.89 11.21 7.41
C LYS A 425 -11.09 10.36 7.81
N GLY A 426 -12.29 10.77 7.40
CA GLY A 426 -13.46 9.88 7.40
C GLY A 426 -14.15 9.64 8.74
N PHE A 427 -13.98 10.53 9.72
CA PHE A 427 -14.62 10.42 11.03
C PHE A 427 -15.90 11.23 11.11
N LYS A 428 -16.83 10.78 11.95
CA LYS A 428 -17.86 11.64 12.54
C LYS A 428 -17.40 12.10 13.92
N LEU A 429 -17.43 13.40 14.20
CA LEU A 429 -17.15 13.94 15.52
C LEU A 429 -18.42 14.60 16.06
N THR A 430 -18.86 14.21 17.25
CA THR A 430 -20.10 14.72 17.84
C THR A 430 -19.99 14.88 19.35
N SER A 431 -20.75 15.81 19.92
CA SER A 431 -20.82 16.04 21.37
C SER A 431 -19.44 16.35 21.97
N ILE A 432 -18.68 17.19 21.28
CA ILE A 432 -17.36 17.65 21.72
C ILE A 432 -17.55 18.86 22.62
N THR A 433 -17.11 18.76 23.87
CA THR A 433 -17.42 19.74 24.95
C THR A 433 -16.19 20.33 25.63
N SER A 434 -14.99 19.80 25.36
CA SER A 434 -13.73 20.27 25.94
C SER A 434 -12.58 20.10 24.93
N GLY A 435 -11.42 20.73 25.19
CA GLY A 435 -10.22 20.62 24.33
C GLY A 435 -9.99 21.78 23.35
N GLY A 436 -10.88 22.79 23.33
CA GLY A 436 -10.75 23.97 22.47
C GLY A 436 -11.13 23.74 20.99
N THR A 437 -10.81 22.56 20.44
CA THR A 437 -11.15 22.16 19.06
C THR A 437 -11.61 20.71 18.95
N ALA A 438 -12.45 20.38 17.95
CA ALA A 438 -12.79 18.99 17.65
C ALA A 438 -11.65 18.29 16.87
N ILE A 439 -10.96 19.01 15.97
CA ILE A 439 -9.72 18.57 15.32
C ILE A 439 -8.75 19.73 15.24
N GLY A 440 -7.56 19.60 15.83
CA GLY A 440 -6.55 20.65 15.77
C GLY A 440 -5.45 20.51 16.80
N ASN A 441 -4.78 21.60 17.15
CA ASN A 441 -3.71 21.61 18.16
C ASN A 441 -4.07 22.46 19.38
N THR A 442 -3.47 22.12 20.53
CA THR A 442 -3.67 22.86 21.80
C THR A 442 -2.41 23.60 22.26
N ASN A 443 -1.24 23.30 21.70
CA ASN A 443 0.02 23.98 22.00
C ASN A 443 0.43 24.93 20.85
N PRO A 444 0.29 26.26 21.02
CA PRO A 444 0.68 27.22 19.99
C PRO A 444 2.20 27.37 19.84
N SER A 445 3.03 26.87 20.77
CA SER A 445 4.49 27.06 20.69
C SER A 445 5.23 26.10 19.76
N SER A 446 4.53 25.13 19.17
CA SER A 446 5.13 24.07 18.33
C SER A 446 4.96 24.33 16.84
N THR A 447 5.92 23.87 16.03
CA THR A 447 5.87 23.89 14.56
C THR A 447 5.55 22.49 14.02
N TYR A 448 4.49 22.37 13.22
CA TYR A 448 4.17 21.14 12.50
C TYR A 448 3.86 21.42 11.03
N SER A 449 4.07 20.43 10.18
CA SER A 449 3.85 20.54 8.73
C SER A 449 3.21 19.30 8.13
N GLY A 450 2.57 19.43 6.97
CA GLY A 450 1.98 18.30 6.25
C GLY A 450 0.78 17.71 6.98
N ILE A 451 -0.20 18.56 7.31
CA ILE A 451 -1.42 18.16 8.01
C ILE A 451 -2.57 18.10 7.02
N GLU A 452 -3.29 16.98 6.95
CA GLU A 452 -4.47 16.83 6.11
C GLU A 452 -5.70 16.40 6.91
N ILE A 453 -6.75 17.22 6.88
CA ILE A 453 -8.03 16.94 7.52
C ILE A 453 -9.09 16.83 6.44
N SER A 454 -9.58 15.63 6.14
CA SER A 454 -10.52 15.47 5.04
C SER A 454 -11.63 14.44 5.22
N ASN A 455 -12.74 14.64 4.52
CA ASN A 455 -13.90 13.74 4.56
C ASN A 455 -14.51 13.52 5.96
N ASN A 456 -14.36 14.47 6.88
CA ASN A 456 -14.91 14.38 8.24
C ASN A 456 -16.28 15.06 8.36
N TRP A 457 -17.15 14.53 9.20
CA TRP A 457 -18.44 15.11 9.56
C TRP A 457 -18.44 15.55 11.03
N ILE A 458 -18.42 16.86 11.29
CA ILE A 458 -18.38 17.41 12.64
C ILE A 458 -19.72 18.06 12.96
N THR A 459 -20.34 17.63 14.06
CA THR A 459 -21.66 18.11 14.49
C THR A 459 -21.71 18.24 16.01
N ASN A 460 -22.73 18.89 16.55
CA ASN A 460 -22.99 18.97 17.98
C ASN A 460 -21.79 19.38 18.87
N THR A 461 -20.97 20.32 18.42
CA THR A 461 -19.90 20.89 19.26
C THR A 461 -20.46 21.96 20.18
N SER A 462 -19.90 22.11 21.38
CA SER A 462 -20.30 23.15 22.34
C SER A 462 -19.08 23.97 22.75
N ASN A 463 -19.07 25.28 22.44
CA ASN A 463 -17.95 26.20 22.73
C ASN A 463 -16.59 25.72 22.20
N VAL A 464 -16.58 25.01 21.07
CA VAL A 464 -15.40 24.37 20.50
C VAL A 464 -15.39 24.60 18.99
N HIS A 465 -14.24 25.05 18.46
CA HIS A 465 -14.05 25.16 17.02
C HIS A 465 -14.03 23.78 16.36
N PRO A 466 -14.84 23.50 15.33
CA PRO A 466 -14.80 22.22 14.64
C PRO A 466 -13.38 21.88 14.13
N ILE A 467 -12.73 22.82 13.47
CA ILE A 467 -11.32 22.69 13.04
C ILE A 467 -10.58 23.96 13.43
N TRP A 468 -9.53 23.82 14.24
CA TRP A 468 -8.73 24.97 14.66
C TRP A 468 -7.26 24.65 14.81
N PHE A 469 -6.43 25.38 14.07
CA PHE A 469 -4.98 25.36 14.24
C PHE A 469 -4.48 26.73 14.68
N THR A 470 -3.59 26.75 15.65
CA THR A 470 -3.01 27.95 16.24
C THR A 470 -1.51 27.82 16.44
N ALA A 471 -0.76 28.86 16.11
CA ALA A 471 0.70 28.92 16.25
C ALA A 471 1.16 30.24 16.88
N SER A 472 2.34 30.26 17.51
CA SER A 472 3.01 31.45 18.04
C SER A 472 3.76 32.21 16.94
N ASN A 473 4.09 33.47 17.18
CA ASN A 473 4.90 34.26 16.24
C ASN A 473 6.28 33.57 16.01
N GLY A 474 6.69 33.39 14.76
CA GLY A 474 7.93 32.70 14.38
C GLY A 474 7.85 31.17 14.26
N ASN A 475 6.74 30.54 14.64
CA ASN A 475 6.55 29.08 14.60
C ASN A 475 5.29 28.68 13.80
N PRO A 476 5.17 29.05 12.51
CA PRO A 476 3.96 28.76 11.75
C PRO A 476 3.79 27.26 11.48
N PHE A 477 2.54 26.81 11.45
CA PHE A 477 2.22 25.56 10.77
C PHE A 477 2.39 25.76 9.26
N SER A 478 2.90 24.75 8.55
CA SER A 478 3.01 24.80 7.09
C SER A 478 2.27 23.64 6.42
N ALA A 479 1.72 23.86 5.23
CA ALA A 479 1.02 22.83 4.45
C ALA A 479 -0.14 22.17 5.22
N VAL A 480 -1.08 22.98 5.73
CA VAL A 480 -2.33 22.51 6.35
C VAL A 480 -3.44 22.46 5.28
N THR A 481 -3.89 21.25 4.96
CA THR A 481 -4.97 20.99 4.00
C THR A 481 -6.24 20.59 4.75
N VAL A 482 -7.34 21.30 4.49
CA VAL A 482 -8.67 21.01 5.03
C VAL A 482 -9.63 20.84 3.85
N SER A 483 -10.02 19.61 3.54
CA SER A 483 -10.79 19.32 2.33
C SER A 483 -12.02 18.45 2.54
N ASN A 484 -13.11 18.74 1.83
CA ASN A 484 -14.30 17.87 1.79
C ASN A 484 -14.89 17.57 3.18
N ASN A 485 -14.81 18.49 4.14
CA ASN A 485 -15.42 18.27 5.46
C ASN A 485 -16.86 18.82 5.48
N ARG A 486 -17.69 18.28 6.37
CA ARG A 486 -19.04 18.77 6.66
C ARG A 486 -19.09 19.22 8.12
N LEU A 487 -19.26 20.53 8.34
CA LEU A 487 -19.27 21.15 9.66
C LEU A 487 -20.66 21.74 9.93
N GLU A 488 -21.38 21.15 10.87
CA GLU A 488 -22.72 21.57 11.27
C GLU A 488 -22.67 22.00 12.74
N THR A 489 -22.43 23.28 12.98
CA THR A 489 -22.25 23.79 14.34
C THR A 489 -23.58 23.99 15.05
N ASN A 490 -23.64 23.63 16.33
CA ASN A 490 -24.85 23.78 17.13
C ASN A 490 -25.16 25.25 17.41
N THR A 491 -26.41 25.61 17.15
CA THR A 491 -27.06 26.90 17.40
C THR A 491 -27.27 27.13 18.90
N THR A 492 -26.22 27.20 19.72
CA THR A 492 -26.41 27.62 21.12
C THR A 492 -26.80 29.10 21.13
N THR A 493 -27.86 29.38 21.88
CA THR A 493 -28.47 30.71 22.05
C THR A 493 -27.59 31.68 22.86
N SER A 494 -26.44 31.24 23.39
CA SER A 494 -25.48 32.10 24.08
C SER A 494 -24.45 32.69 23.11
N VAL A 495 -24.76 33.89 22.62
CA VAL A 495 -23.97 34.71 21.68
C VAL A 495 -22.57 35.15 22.16
N SER A 496 -22.01 34.63 23.26
CA SER A 496 -20.77 35.17 23.85
C SER A 496 -19.46 34.66 23.23
N ASN A 497 -19.44 33.49 22.58
CA ASN A 497 -18.18 32.86 22.14
C ASN A 497 -18.04 32.89 20.62
N MET A 498 -16.95 33.50 20.13
CA MET A 498 -16.63 33.72 18.72
C MET A 498 -16.06 32.45 18.05
N ILE A 499 -16.92 31.46 17.78
CA ILE A 499 -16.49 30.16 17.24
C ILE A 499 -16.61 30.14 15.71
N SER A 500 -15.46 30.07 15.04
CA SER A 500 -15.37 29.87 13.59
C SER A 500 -15.51 28.39 13.23
N GLY A 501 -16.08 28.08 12.06
CA GLY A 501 -16.16 26.69 11.55
C GLY A 501 -14.77 26.09 11.29
N ILE A 502 -13.98 26.79 10.48
CA ILE A 502 -12.56 26.51 10.24
C ILE A 502 -11.77 27.74 10.65
N ASP A 503 -10.84 27.58 11.58
CA ASP A 503 -9.97 28.66 12.07
C ASP A 503 -8.50 28.27 11.87
N LEU A 504 -7.83 28.90 10.91
CA LEU A 504 -6.40 28.70 10.66
C LEU A 504 -5.64 29.94 11.08
N TRP A 505 -5.09 29.91 12.30
CA TRP A 505 -4.34 31.01 12.89
C TRP A 505 -2.84 30.74 12.79
N ARG A 506 -2.14 31.61 12.05
CA ARG A 506 -0.70 31.60 11.76
C ARG A 506 -0.23 30.35 11.02
N CYS A 507 -1.03 29.92 10.04
CA CYS A 507 -0.70 28.83 9.12
C CYS A 507 -0.23 29.39 7.76
N SER A 508 0.72 28.71 7.12
CA SER A 508 1.26 29.02 5.79
C SER A 508 1.10 27.85 4.83
N GLY A 509 0.94 28.12 3.54
CA GLY A 509 0.75 27.07 2.52
C GLY A 509 -0.56 26.30 2.72
N SER A 510 -1.61 26.95 3.24
CA SER A 510 -2.86 26.28 3.58
C SER A 510 -3.77 26.11 2.37
N ALA A 511 -4.50 24.99 2.30
CA ALA A 511 -5.51 24.73 1.27
C ALA A 511 -6.83 24.34 1.93
N ILE A 512 -7.89 25.14 1.76
CA ILE A 512 -9.23 24.93 2.31
C ILE A 512 -10.19 24.72 1.14
N THR A 513 -10.58 23.46 0.87
CA THR A 513 -11.27 23.11 -0.38
C THR A 513 -12.51 22.23 -0.20
N GLY A 514 -13.60 22.51 -0.90
CA GLY A 514 -14.75 21.59 -0.93
C GLY A 514 -15.48 21.41 0.42
N ASN A 515 -15.30 22.29 1.39
CA ASN A 515 -15.89 22.15 2.72
C ASN A 515 -17.31 22.75 2.77
N TYR A 516 -18.21 22.09 3.50
CA TYR A 516 -19.53 22.61 3.87
C TYR A 516 -19.50 23.10 5.31
N VAL A 517 -19.85 24.35 5.55
CA VAL A 517 -19.97 24.93 6.89
C VAL A 517 -21.35 25.54 7.06
N ASN A 518 -22.07 25.12 8.10
CA ASN A 518 -23.40 25.63 8.39
C ASN A 518 -23.53 26.09 9.84
N GLY A 519 -23.96 27.34 10.03
CA GLY A 519 -24.39 27.87 11.33
C GLY A 519 -23.27 28.29 12.28
N ALA A 520 -22.09 28.66 11.78
CA ALA A 520 -20.97 29.09 12.63
C ALA A 520 -21.36 30.34 13.45
N THR A 521 -21.01 30.39 14.75
CA THR A 521 -21.38 31.53 15.62
C THR A 521 -20.46 32.74 15.45
N TYR A 522 -19.42 32.63 14.61
CA TYR A 522 -18.59 33.74 14.14
C TYR A 522 -18.40 33.64 12.62
N ASN A 523 -17.20 33.31 12.14
CA ASN A 523 -16.92 33.18 10.72
C ASN A 523 -17.08 31.72 10.24
N GLY A 524 -17.50 31.52 8.99
CA GLY A 524 -17.47 30.18 8.39
C GLY A 524 -16.05 29.65 8.28
N ILE A 525 -15.20 30.44 7.60
CA ILE A 525 -13.76 30.24 7.50
C ILE A 525 -13.06 31.50 7.97
N LYS A 526 -12.10 31.34 8.88
CA LYS A 526 -11.19 32.39 9.31
C LYS A 526 -9.76 32.00 8.97
N ASN A 527 -9.08 32.84 8.20
CA ASN A 527 -7.67 32.70 7.87
C ASN A 527 -6.91 33.92 8.38
N ASP A 528 -6.17 33.72 9.47
CA ASP A 528 -5.25 34.70 10.06
C ASP A 528 -3.82 34.17 9.89
N GLY A 529 -3.41 33.97 8.63
CA GLY A 529 -2.21 33.22 8.25
C GLY A 529 -1.06 34.08 7.76
N PHE A 530 0.06 33.43 7.42
CA PHE A 530 1.22 34.05 6.78
C PHE A 530 1.53 33.28 5.49
N GLY A 531 2.20 33.90 4.50
CA GLY A 531 2.51 33.21 3.25
C GLY A 531 1.26 32.96 2.40
N THR A 532 1.17 31.82 1.71
CA THR A 532 0.10 31.56 0.73
C THR A 532 -1.06 30.76 1.32
N ALA A 533 -2.31 31.11 0.97
CA ALA A 533 -3.49 30.29 1.26
C ALA A 533 -4.44 30.22 0.06
N LEU A 534 -5.00 29.03 -0.19
CA LEU A 534 -6.04 28.79 -1.20
C LEU A 534 -7.34 28.38 -0.50
N ILE A 535 -8.42 29.12 -0.73
CA ILE A 535 -9.76 28.85 -0.19
C ILE A 535 -10.70 28.69 -1.38
N THR A 536 -10.97 27.45 -1.81
CA THR A 536 -11.72 27.23 -3.06
C THR A 536 -12.85 26.22 -2.99
N GLY A 537 -13.95 26.51 -3.68
CA GLY A 537 -15.06 25.56 -3.82
C GLY A 537 -15.77 25.20 -2.51
N ASN A 538 -15.76 26.07 -1.51
CA ASN A 538 -16.44 25.82 -0.23
C ASN A 538 -17.89 26.34 -0.26
N ARG A 539 -18.78 25.71 0.51
CA ARG A 539 -20.17 26.11 0.71
C ARG A 539 -20.39 26.55 2.14
N LEU A 540 -20.67 27.83 2.35
CA LEU A 540 -20.78 28.45 3.68
C LEU A 540 -22.19 29.00 3.86
N VAL A 541 -22.89 28.57 4.91
CA VAL A 541 -24.31 28.86 5.11
C VAL A 541 -24.55 29.37 6.53
N GLY A 542 -25.28 30.48 6.65
CA GLY A 542 -25.82 30.92 7.95
C GLY A 542 -24.78 31.28 9.01
N CYS A 543 -23.59 31.74 8.61
CA CYS A 543 -22.55 32.17 9.58
C CYS A 543 -22.97 33.49 10.24
N LYS A 544 -22.68 33.67 11.54
CA LYS A 544 -23.11 34.87 12.26
C LYS A 544 -22.45 36.13 11.75
N VAL A 545 -21.16 36.11 11.39
CA VAL A 545 -20.42 37.28 10.89
C VAL A 545 -20.08 37.07 9.41
N ALA A 546 -18.84 36.74 9.05
CA ALA A 546 -18.45 36.54 7.66
C ALA A 546 -18.56 35.08 7.24
N GLY A 547 -18.88 34.84 5.96
CA GLY A 547 -18.59 33.55 5.34
C GLY A 547 -17.09 33.28 5.40
N ILE A 548 -16.29 34.17 4.82
CA ILE A 548 -14.82 34.08 4.83
C ILE A 548 -14.25 35.37 5.44
N SER A 549 -13.41 35.24 6.47
CA SER A 549 -12.60 36.34 7.00
C SER A 549 -11.13 36.08 6.72
N ILE A 550 -10.52 36.96 5.94
CA ILE A 550 -9.08 37.04 5.67
C ILE A 550 -8.56 38.23 6.48
N GLN A 551 -7.73 37.94 7.48
CA GLN A 551 -7.21 38.97 8.36
C GLN A 551 -5.71 38.86 8.52
N SER A 552 -5.06 39.99 8.77
CA SER A 552 -3.67 40.03 9.19
C SER A 552 -3.58 40.81 10.50
N THR A 553 -3.25 40.10 11.58
CA THR A 553 -3.02 40.71 12.89
C THR A 553 -1.54 41.07 13.12
N TYR A 554 -0.63 40.68 12.22
CA TYR A 554 0.82 40.79 12.41
C TYR A 554 1.59 41.07 11.11
N ALA A 555 2.80 41.60 11.29
CA ALA A 555 3.74 41.99 10.25
C ALA A 555 4.40 40.79 9.50
N ASN A 556 3.64 39.90 8.82
CA ASN A 556 4.20 39.12 7.70
C ASN A 556 3.31 39.11 6.41
N GLY A 557 3.96 39.05 5.23
CA GLY A 557 3.27 39.07 3.93
C GLY A 557 2.39 37.83 3.68
N GLN A 558 1.12 38.05 3.33
CA GLN A 558 0.12 37.01 3.08
C GLN A 558 -0.42 37.13 1.65
N ILE A 559 -0.56 36.01 0.92
CA ILE A 559 -1.22 35.94 -0.39
C ILE A 559 -2.37 34.95 -0.28
N VAL A 560 -3.62 35.43 -0.35
CA VAL A 560 -4.81 34.56 -0.24
C VAL A 560 -5.60 34.56 -1.54
N ILE A 561 -5.87 33.38 -2.08
CA ILE A 561 -6.78 33.19 -3.21
C ILE A 561 -8.06 32.57 -2.67
N ALA A 562 -9.16 33.33 -2.70
CA ALA A 562 -10.49 32.82 -2.38
C ALA A 562 -11.30 32.70 -3.68
N ALA A 563 -11.53 31.47 -4.15
CA ALA A 563 -12.11 31.23 -5.46
C ALA A 563 -13.33 30.29 -5.45
N SER A 564 -14.33 30.54 -6.30
CA SER A 564 -15.45 29.60 -6.53
C SER A 564 -16.19 29.17 -5.25
N ASN A 565 -16.19 29.99 -4.19
CA ASN A 565 -16.92 29.69 -2.96
C ASN A 565 -18.37 30.16 -3.10
N THR A 566 -19.31 29.42 -2.48
CA THR A 566 -20.72 29.77 -2.43
C THR A 566 -21.13 30.11 -1.01
N ILE A 567 -21.44 31.37 -0.73
CA ILE A 567 -21.73 31.90 0.60
C ILE A 567 -23.18 32.37 0.63
N SER A 568 -23.98 31.94 1.61
CA SER A 568 -25.37 32.38 1.70
C SER A 568 -25.88 32.51 3.13
N GLY A 569 -26.64 33.57 3.41
CA GLY A 569 -27.29 33.77 4.71
C GLY A 569 -26.36 34.13 5.87
N CYS A 570 -25.12 34.48 5.56
CA CYS A 570 -24.17 35.11 6.48
C CYS A 570 -24.44 36.63 6.55
N GLN A 571 -24.02 37.30 7.64
CA GLN A 571 -24.14 38.77 7.74
C GLN A 571 -23.20 39.48 6.76
N GLU A 572 -21.99 38.95 6.60
CA GLU A 572 -20.98 39.41 5.66
C GLU A 572 -20.58 38.25 4.73
N GLY A 573 -20.28 38.54 3.47
CA GLY A 573 -19.83 37.51 2.52
C GLY A 573 -18.35 37.19 2.73
N ILE A 574 -17.49 38.10 2.27
CA ILE A 574 -16.03 37.99 2.38
C ILE A 574 -15.46 39.29 2.98
N ALA A 575 -14.74 39.16 4.09
CA ALA A 575 -14.01 40.25 4.73
C ALA A 575 -12.51 40.10 4.48
N VAL A 576 -11.86 41.17 4.02
CA VAL A 576 -10.39 41.26 3.91
C VAL A 576 -9.93 42.51 4.67
N TRP A 577 -9.29 42.33 5.82
CA TRP A 577 -9.01 43.48 6.69
C TRP A 577 -7.74 43.33 7.54
N SER A 578 -7.11 44.46 7.86
CA SER A 578 -5.97 44.56 8.77
C SER A 578 -6.24 45.59 9.88
N SER A 579 -5.75 45.30 11.09
CA SER A 579 -5.87 46.19 12.26
C SER A 579 -4.66 47.08 12.51
N THR A 580 -3.59 47.00 11.70
CA THR A 580 -2.33 47.76 11.89
C THR A 580 -1.99 48.62 10.68
N THR A 581 -1.35 49.78 10.92
CA THR A 581 -0.93 50.72 9.86
C THR A 581 0.47 50.45 9.30
N ASP A 582 1.28 49.63 9.96
CA ASP A 582 2.64 49.33 9.52
C ASP A 582 2.99 47.83 9.65
N TYR A 583 3.76 47.36 8.67
CA TYR A 583 4.76 46.26 8.70
C TYR A 583 4.51 44.93 7.94
N SER A 584 3.37 44.70 7.25
CA SER A 584 3.26 43.88 6.01
C SER A 584 1.80 43.60 5.59
N THR A 585 1.56 43.52 4.29
CA THR A 585 0.27 43.67 3.61
C THR A 585 -0.45 42.36 3.28
N ILE A 586 -1.79 42.38 3.25
CA ILE A 586 -2.61 41.29 2.69
C ILE A 586 -2.67 41.46 1.17
N LYS A 587 -2.14 40.48 0.43
CA LYS A 587 -2.34 40.33 -1.01
C LYS A 587 -3.48 39.33 -1.23
N PHE A 588 -4.40 39.62 -2.13
CA PHE A 588 -5.52 38.71 -2.34
C PHE A 588 -6.02 38.63 -3.79
N GLN A 589 -6.72 37.55 -4.07
CA GLN A 589 -7.58 37.38 -5.24
C GLN A 589 -8.91 36.77 -4.80
N LEU A 590 -10.00 37.51 -4.96
CA LEU A 590 -11.36 37.02 -4.75
C LEU A 590 -11.96 36.73 -6.13
N ASN A 591 -12.01 35.46 -6.51
CA ASN A 591 -12.34 35.06 -7.88
C ASN A 591 -13.62 34.20 -7.95
N ASN A 592 -14.58 34.55 -8.79
CA ASN A 592 -15.73 33.68 -9.10
C ASN A 592 -16.55 33.21 -7.88
N ASN A 593 -16.57 33.97 -6.78
CA ASN A 593 -17.37 33.61 -5.61
C ASN A 593 -18.83 34.00 -5.84
N THR A 594 -19.76 33.17 -5.38
CA THR A 594 -21.20 33.47 -5.35
C THR A 594 -21.61 33.81 -3.92
N ILE A 595 -22.06 35.03 -3.69
CA ILE A 595 -22.40 35.56 -2.37
C ILE A 595 -23.85 36.00 -2.39
N THR A 596 -24.67 35.35 -1.57
CA THR A 596 -26.06 35.71 -1.36
C THR A 596 -26.24 36.25 0.05
N VAL A 597 -26.39 37.57 0.16
CA VAL A 597 -26.64 38.22 1.45
C VAL A 597 -28.12 38.16 1.77
N ASP A 598 -28.46 37.79 3.00
CA ASP A 598 -29.84 37.79 3.51
C ASP A 598 -30.16 39.16 4.09
N ALA A 599 -31.02 39.92 3.40
CA ALA A 599 -31.39 41.27 3.77
C ALA A 599 -32.10 41.35 5.13
N GLY A 600 -32.72 40.26 5.59
CA GLY A 600 -33.39 40.18 6.88
C GLY A 600 -32.44 40.01 8.07
N LYS A 601 -31.17 39.67 7.83
CA LYS A 601 -30.13 39.44 8.85
C LYS A 601 -29.07 40.55 8.91
N LEU A 602 -29.21 41.57 8.06
CA LEU A 602 -28.28 42.70 8.00
C LEU A 602 -28.30 43.49 9.31
N ASP A 603 -27.21 43.37 10.06
CA ASP A 603 -26.80 44.42 11.00
C ASP A 603 -26.11 45.52 10.18
N VAL A 604 -26.33 46.78 10.53
CA VAL A 604 -26.14 47.98 9.69
C VAL A 604 -24.68 48.29 9.24
N ASN A 605 -23.74 47.36 9.43
CA ASN A 605 -22.30 47.55 9.29
C ASN A 605 -21.57 46.53 8.38
N TYR A 606 -22.26 45.52 7.81
CA TYR A 606 -21.59 44.43 7.08
C TYR A 606 -21.93 44.39 5.57
N PRO A 607 -20.98 44.71 4.66
CA PRO A 607 -21.18 44.62 3.22
C PRO A 607 -21.10 43.17 2.71
N ALA A 608 -21.43 42.90 1.44
CA ALA A 608 -21.22 41.55 0.89
C ALA A 608 -19.72 41.23 0.74
N ILE A 609 -18.93 42.23 0.34
CA ILE A 609 -17.47 42.18 0.35
C ILE A 609 -16.93 43.42 1.07
N TYR A 610 -16.07 43.21 2.07
CA TYR A 610 -15.39 44.28 2.79
C TYR A 610 -13.89 44.22 2.55
N VAL A 611 -13.27 45.34 2.21
CA VAL A 611 -11.82 45.46 2.05
C VAL A 611 -11.33 46.67 2.82
N GLN A 612 -10.45 46.43 3.79
CA GLN A 612 -9.91 47.46 4.67
C GLN A 612 -8.40 47.33 4.87
N ASN A 613 -7.66 48.43 4.67
CA ASN A 613 -6.25 48.58 5.09
C ASN A 613 -5.33 47.43 4.67
N ILE A 614 -5.37 47.07 3.40
CA ILE A 614 -4.67 45.90 2.87
C ILE A 614 -3.20 46.18 2.49
N THR A 615 -2.72 47.45 2.44
CA THR A 615 -1.34 47.74 1.96
C THR A 615 -0.51 48.85 2.64
N SER A 616 0.82 48.67 2.63
CA SER A 616 1.89 49.69 2.65
C SER A 616 2.48 49.83 1.24
N ASN A 617 1.96 50.70 0.37
CA ASN A 617 2.56 51.19 -0.88
C ASN A 617 3.24 50.20 -1.88
N ASP A 618 3.04 48.87 -1.78
CA ASP A 618 3.63 47.89 -2.70
C ASP A 618 2.89 47.91 -4.05
N ASN A 619 3.46 48.66 -5.00
CA ASN A 619 2.93 48.80 -6.36
C ASN A 619 3.29 47.60 -7.28
N SER A 620 3.95 46.55 -6.79
CA SER A 620 4.36 45.39 -7.61
C SER A 620 3.27 44.32 -7.78
N TYR A 621 2.30 44.25 -6.87
CA TYR A 621 1.21 43.26 -6.90
C TYR A 621 -0.14 43.95 -7.09
N THR A 622 -1.03 43.35 -7.88
CA THR A 622 -2.39 43.84 -8.10
C THR A 622 -3.38 42.91 -7.41
N ASN A 623 -4.07 43.42 -6.39
CA ASN A 623 -5.17 42.73 -5.73
C ASN A 623 -6.35 42.64 -6.69
N GLN A 624 -7.13 41.56 -6.60
CA GLN A 624 -8.21 41.30 -7.55
C GLN A 624 -9.51 40.92 -6.84
N ILE A 625 -10.61 41.51 -7.30
CA ILE A 625 -11.99 41.08 -7.07
C ILE A 625 -12.56 40.82 -8.45
N ASN A 626 -12.50 39.58 -8.92
CA ASN A 626 -12.79 39.23 -10.31
C ASN A 626 -13.89 38.17 -10.45
N GLY A 627 -14.91 38.40 -11.28
CA GLY A 627 -15.88 37.34 -11.61
C GLY A 627 -16.88 36.99 -10.50
N ASN A 628 -16.94 37.74 -9.40
CA ASN A 628 -17.83 37.42 -8.28
C ASN A 628 -19.28 37.81 -8.58
N THR A 629 -20.24 37.02 -8.09
CA THR A 629 -21.67 37.33 -8.14
C THR A 629 -22.17 37.63 -6.73
N VAL A 630 -22.61 38.85 -6.50
CA VAL A 630 -23.20 39.32 -5.25
C VAL A 630 -24.69 39.56 -5.49
N THR A 631 -25.54 38.92 -4.71
CA THR A 631 -26.99 39.07 -4.78
C THR A 631 -27.58 39.28 -3.39
N TYR A 632 -28.53 40.20 -3.28
CA TYR A 632 -29.33 40.38 -2.07
C TYR A 632 -30.66 39.64 -2.18
N SER A 633 -31.03 38.92 -1.13
CA SER A 633 -32.28 38.14 -1.06
C SER A 633 -33.06 38.46 0.22
N GLY A 634 -34.37 38.25 0.21
CA GLY A 634 -35.26 38.52 1.36
C GLY A 634 -35.82 39.95 1.41
N THR A 635 -36.63 40.24 2.43
CA THR A 635 -37.20 41.56 2.69
C THR A 635 -36.43 42.22 3.83
N PHE A 636 -36.00 43.47 3.67
CA PHE A 636 -35.41 44.22 4.77
C PHE A 636 -36.44 44.36 5.90
N GLY A 637 -36.04 44.00 7.13
CA GLY A 637 -36.92 44.11 8.29
C GLY A 637 -37.25 45.57 8.63
N SER A 638 -38.40 45.80 9.26
CA SER A 638 -38.80 47.11 9.79
C SER A 638 -38.03 47.45 11.07
N ALA A 639 -36.79 47.94 10.93
CA ALA A 639 -35.93 48.59 11.95
C ALA A 639 -35.51 47.75 13.19
N PRO A 640 -34.23 47.88 13.60
CA PRO A 640 -33.92 48.82 14.68
C PRO A 640 -32.72 49.69 14.29
N PHE A 641 -32.97 50.93 13.89
CA PHE A 641 -31.94 51.91 13.59
C PHE A 641 -31.32 52.42 14.91
N GLY A 642 -30.31 51.70 15.40
CA GLY A 642 -29.35 52.24 16.35
C GLY A 642 -28.51 53.30 15.65
N VAL A 643 -28.95 54.54 15.73
CA VAL A 643 -28.19 55.72 15.30
C VAL A 643 -26.86 55.71 16.06
N ILE A 644 -25.73 55.43 15.40
CA ILE A 644 -24.47 56.01 15.85
C ILE A 644 -24.66 57.51 15.65
N SER A 645 -24.83 58.25 16.75
CA SER A 645 -24.94 59.70 16.74
C SER A 645 -23.66 60.30 16.19
N GLY A 646 -23.63 60.60 14.88
CA GLY A 646 -22.54 61.35 14.24
C GLY A 646 -22.14 60.97 12.81
N GLY A 647 -22.59 59.84 12.25
CA GLY A 647 -22.37 59.46 10.84
C GLY A 647 -23.67 58.98 10.17
N PRO A 648 -23.72 58.71 8.84
CA PRO A 648 -24.94 58.20 8.23
C PRO A 648 -25.20 56.82 8.79
N ALA A 649 -26.26 56.71 9.57
CA ALA A 649 -26.94 55.45 9.78
C ALA A 649 -27.36 54.89 8.41
N SER A 650 -27.20 53.58 8.24
CA SER A 650 -27.91 52.71 7.28
C SER A 650 -27.63 52.84 5.79
N ALA A 651 -26.58 52.17 5.28
CA ALA A 651 -26.59 51.68 3.91
C ALA A 651 -25.94 50.30 3.81
N SER A 652 -26.65 49.36 3.17
CA SER A 652 -26.13 48.03 2.82
C SER A 652 -25.39 48.12 1.49
N TYR A 653 -24.16 47.61 1.42
CA TYR A 653 -23.27 47.78 0.26
C TYR A 653 -22.84 46.45 -0.35
N GLY A 654 -22.83 46.36 -1.67
CA GLY A 654 -22.28 45.21 -2.39
C GLY A 654 -20.79 45.03 -2.10
N LEU A 655 -19.99 46.05 -2.37
CA LEU A 655 -18.56 46.10 -2.06
C LEU A 655 -18.23 47.38 -1.29
N SER A 656 -17.49 47.27 -0.19
CA SER A 656 -16.97 48.42 0.56
C SER A 656 -15.45 48.42 0.57
N LEU A 657 -14.88 49.56 0.16
CA LEU A 657 -13.45 49.80 0.00
C LEU A 657 -13.00 50.92 0.95
N VAL A 658 -12.10 50.58 1.88
CA VAL A 658 -11.71 51.47 2.98
C VAL A 658 -10.19 51.51 3.19
N GLY A 659 -9.65 52.72 3.33
CA GLY A 659 -8.26 52.95 3.74
C GLY A 659 -7.24 52.70 2.63
N SER A 660 -6.04 52.22 2.98
CA SER A 660 -4.97 51.98 1.99
C SER A 660 -5.17 50.65 1.25
N LEU A 661 -5.31 50.72 -0.09
CA LEU A 661 -5.69 49.58 -0.94
C LEU A 661 -4.63 49.17 -1.98
N GLY A 662 -3.57 49.97 -2.18
CA GLY A 662 -2.49 49.64 -3.10
C GLY A 662 -2.99 49.61 -4.56
N LYS A 663 -2.66 48.57 -5.33
CA LYS A 663 -3.29 48.32 -6.63
C LYS A 663 -4.44 47.34 -6.48
N LEU A 664 -5.64 47.74 -6.89
CA LEU A 664 -6.84 46.91 -6.81
C LEU A 664 -7.64 46.96 -8.11
N ASP A 665 -7.89 45.79 -8.70
CA ASP A 665 -8.81 45.61 -9.81
C ASP A 665 -10.11 44.96 -9.33
N VAL A 666 -11.22 45.66 -9.53
CA VAL A 666 -12.58 45.17 -9.32
C VAL A 666 -13.19 44.95 -10.70
N GLN A 667 -13.26 43.72 -11.17
CA GLN A 667 -13.62 43.44 -12.56
C GLN A 667 -14.53 42.25 -12.79
N ASN A 668 -15.32 42.29 -13.86
CA ASN A 668 -16.18 41.17 -14.27
C ASN A 668 -17.13 40.68 -13.16
N ASN A 669 -17.51 41.53 -12.20
CA ASN A 669 -18.41 41.14 -11.11
C ASN A 669 -19.85 41.51 -11.43
N VAL A 670 -20.80 40.74 -10.90
CA VAL A 670 -22.22 41.07 -10.88
C VAL A 670 -22.58 41.52 -9.47
N PHE A 671 -23.01 42.76 -9.33
CA PHE A 671 -23.61 43.29 -8.11
C PHE A 671 -25.09 43.53 -8.38
N ASP A 672 -25.95 42.67 -7.82
CA ASP A 672 -27.41 42.79 -7.92
C ASP A 672 -28.02 43.07 -6.54
N GLY A 673 -28.59 44.26 -6.39
CA GLY A 673 -29.26 44.70 -5.15
C GLY A 673 -30.59 43.98 -4.86
N GLY A 674 -31.07 43.11 -5.75
CA GLY A 674 -32.37 42.47 -5.64
C GLY A 674 -33.54 43.44 -5.91
N ASN A 675 -34.78 43.12 -5.53
CA ASN A 675 -35.92 44.00 -5.81
C ASN A 675 -36.02 45.18 -4.82
N VAL A 676 -35.13 46.17 -4.97
CA VAL A 676 -35.08 47.39 -4.15
C VAL A 676 -36.29 48.32 -4.38
N ALA A 677 -37.10 48.09 -5.42
CA ALA A 677 -38.29 48.90 -5.71
C ALA A 677 -39.40 48.79 -4.63
N ALA A 678 -39.31 47.83 -3.70
CA ALA A 678 -40.22 47.71 -2.56
C ALA A 678 -39.81 48.56 -1.33
N LEU A 679 -38.65 49.22 -1.35
CA LEU A 679 -38.11 49.99 -0.23
C LEU A 679 -38.49 51.47 -0.34
N ASN A 680 -39.53 51.87 0.40
CA ASN A 680 -39.87 53.27 0.59
C ASN A 680 -39.00 53.86 1.71
N LEU A 681 -37.69 54.02 1.44
CA LEU A 681 -36.76 54.66 2.38
C LEU A 681 -37.01 56.17 2.37
N SER A 682 -37.64 56.66 3.43
CA SER A 682 -38.05 58.07 3.60
C SER A 682 -36.88 59.04 3.84
N ASN A 683 -35.63 58.57 3.80
CA ASN A 683 -34.45 59.42 3.98
C ASN A 683 -33.63 59.48 2.69
N ALA A 684 -33.94 60.48 1.87
CA ALA A 684 -33.66 60.50 0.43
C ALA A 684 -32.17 60.56 0.00
N ASN A 685 -31.21 60.72 0.92
CA ASN A 685 -29.91 61.27 0.55
C ASN A 685 -28.69 60.31 0.51
N TYR A 686 -28.70 59.11 1.13
CA TYR A 686 -27.45 58.30 1.22
C TYR A 686 -27.63 56.77 1.16
N ASP A 687 -28.51 56.30 0.27
CA ASP A 687 -28.95 54.89 0.20
C ASP A 687 -28.01 53.91 -0.54
N MET A 688 -28.12 52.62 -0.18
CA MET A 688 -27.53 51.41 -0.76
C MET A 688 -26.78 51.56 -2.10
N ALA A 689 -25.48 51.24 -2.10
CA ALA A 689 -24.60 51.31 -3.27
C ALA A 689 -24.03 49.94 -3.67
N ALA A 690 -23.84 49.72 -4.98
CA ALA A 690 -23.15 48.53 -5.47
C ALA A 690 -21.68 48.54 -5.04
N ILE A 691 -21.01 49.68 -5.19
CA ILE A 691 -19.63 49.90 -4.73
C ILE A 691 -19.58 51.16 -3.87
N TYR A 692 -18.95 51.03 -2.71
CA TYR A 692 -18.73 52.10 -1.77
C TYR A 692 -17.25 52.32 -1.56
N VAL A 693 -16.81 53.58 -1.65
CA VAL A 693 -15.41 53.98 -1.49
C VAL A 693 -15.32 55.05 -0.42
N SER A 694 -14.62 54.74 0.68
CA SER A 694 -14.41 55.67 1.78
C SER A 694 -13.16 56.52 1.56
N ALA A 695 -13.30 57.85 1.57
CA ALA A 695 -12.18 58.80 1.46
C ALA A 695 -11.36 58.88 2.77
N ALA A 696 -12.01 58.80 3.93
CA ALA A 696 -11.38 58.80 5.25
C ALA A 696 -12.27 58.10 6.30
N ILE A 697 -11.67 57.26 7.17
CA ILE A 697 -12.35 56.59 8.30
C ILE A 697 -11.52 56.74 9.59
N PRO A 698 -12.17 56.90 10.77
CA PRO A 698 -11.52 56.66 12.05
C PRO A 698 -11.33 55.16 12.27
N VAL A 699 -10.07 54.70 12.38
CA VAL A 699 -9.79 53.32 12.77
C VAL A 699 -9.87 53.25 14.30
N SER A 700 -10.91 52.62 14.84
CA SER A 700 -11.00 52.33 16.27
C SER A 700 -10.28 51.01 16.57
N TYR A 701 -9.18 51.08 17.33
CA TYR A 701 -8.46 49.90 17.80
C TYR A 701 -9.23 49.23 18.94
N SER A 702 -9.62 47.97 18.77
CA SER A 702 -10.08 47.14 19.88
C SER A 702 -8.88 46.60 20.68
N SER A 703 -8.09 47.50 21.28
CA SER A 703 -7.23 47.27 22.46
C SER A 703 -6.27 48.46 22.69
N GLY A 704 -6.78 49.56 23.25
CA GLY A 704 -5.94 50.57 23.93
C GLY A 704 -5.10 51.55 23.08
N GLY A 705 -5.18 51.53 21.76
CA GLY A 705 -4.54 52.53 20.87
C GLY A 705 -5.51 53.63 20.44
N GLY A 706 -5.10 54.90 20.48
CA GLY A 706 -5.94 56.04 20.07
C GLY A 706 -6.36 55.98 18.58
N ASN A 707 -7.46 56.66 18.23
CA ASN A 707 -8.00 56.70 16.86
C ASN A 707 -6.92 57.18 15.86
N VAL A 708 -6.58 56.35 14.88
CA VAL A 708 -5.73 56.74 13.75
C VAL A 708 -6.61 56.88 12.51
N THR A 709 -6.52 58.04 11.85
CA THR A 709 -7.19 58.27 10.56
C THR A 709 -6.36 57.65 9.45
N THR A 710 -6.94 56.74 8.68
CA THR A 710 -6.34 56.25 7.43
C THR A 710 -7.11 56.83 6.25
N ASN A 711 -6.42 57.54 5.36
CA ASN A 711 -6.99 58.07 4.13
C ASN A 711 -6.96 57.01 3.02
N LEU A 712 -7.90 57.09 2.09
CA LEU A 712 -7.86 56.29 0.86
C LEU A 712 -6.53 56.52 0.15
N ALA A 713 -5.85 55.43 -0.22
CA ALA A 713 -4.58 55.47 -0.95
C ALA A 713 -4.50 54.30 -1.93
N GLY A 714 -4.01 54.55 -3.15
CA GLY A 714 -3.79 53.50 -4.16
C GLY A 714 -4.26 53.83 -5.58
N THR A 715 -4.16 52.83 -6.44
CA THR A 715 -4.70 52.80 -7.82
C THR A 715 -5.81 51.76 -7.88
N ILE A 716 -7.04 52.19 -8.09
CA ILE A 716 -8.24 51.36 -8.11
C ILE A 716 -8.84 51.40 -9.52
N ARG A 717 -9.06 50.23 -10.11
CA ARG A 717 -9.74 50.08 -11.41
C ARG A 717 -11.01 49.28 -11.23
N VAL A 718 -12.13 49.81 -11.71
CA VAL A 718 -13.44 49.17 -11.71
C VAL A 718 -13.84 48.96 -13.16
N LEU A 719 -13.77 47.72 -13.64
CA LEU A 719 -13.88 47.39 -15.08
C LEU A 719 -14.90 46.28 -15.32
N ASN A 720 -15.71 46.34 -16.39
CA ASN A 720 -16.53 45.19 -16.81
C ASN A 720 -17.50 44.65 -15.74
N ASN A 721 -17.96 45.47 -14.79
CA ASN A 721 -18.92 45.02 -13.77
C ASN A 721 -20.36 45.30 -14.20
N ASP A 722 -21.29 44.41 -13.85
CA ASP A 722 -22.74 44.64 -13.96
C ASP A 722 -23.29 45.03 -12.59
N MET A 723 -23.66 46.29 -12.43
CA MET A 723 -24.20 46.89 -11.20
C MET A 723 -25.64 47.30 -11.44
N LYS A 724 -26.57 46.57 -10.82
CA LYS A 724 -28.01 46.79 -11.01
C LYS A 724 -28.80 46.66 -9.73
N ASN A 725 -29.98 47.28 -9.76
CA ASN A 725 -30.97 47.25 -8.70
C ASN A 725 -30.51 47.79 -7.33
N PHE A 726 -29.29 48.28 -7.16
CA PHE A 726 -28.94 49.16 -6.04
C PHE A 726 -29.53 50.55 -6.27
N LYS A 727 -29.82 51.30 -5.19
CA LYS A 727 -30.23 52.70 -5.35
C LYS A 727 -29.10 53.49 -6.04
N ASN A 728 -27.84 53.26 -5.67
CA ASN A 728 -26.71 53.93 -6.30
C ASN A 728 -25.70 52.93 -6.89
N GLY A 729 -24.98 53.35 -7.93
CA GLY A 729 -23.88 52.59 -8.53
C GLY A 729 -22.64 52.62 -7.64
N LEU A 730 -21.82 53.66 -7.83
CA LEU A 730 -20.63 53.93 -7.02
C LEU A 730 -20.79 55.20 -6.18
N VAL A 731 -20.49 55.10 -4.89
CA VAL A 731 -20.57 56.21 -3.94
C VAL A 731 -19.22 56.44 -3.24
N CYS A 732 -18.78 57.69 -3.22
CA CYS A 732 -17.62 58.16 -2.46
C CYS A 732 -18.07 58.99 -1.25
N TYR A 733 -17.60 58.62 -0.07
CA TYR A 733 -18.04 59.23 1.19
C TYR A 733 -16.90 59.48 2.17
N ASP A 734 -17.02 60.53 2.98
CA ASP A 734 -16.13 60.81 4.10
C ASP A 734 -16.87 60.59 5.41
N PHE A 735 -16.52 59.50 6.11
CA PHE A 735 -17.16 59.14 7.38
C PHE A 735 -16.77 60.05 8.53
N ILE A 736 -15.61 60.69 8.47
CA ILE A 736 -15.12 61.57 9.53
C ILE A 736 -15.93 62.86 9.54
N ASN A 737 -16.13 63.42 8.35
CA ASN A 737 -16.79 64.71 8.20
C ASN A 737 -18.29 64.60 7.91
N ASN A 738 -18.81 63.38 7.76
CA ASN A 738 -20.21 63.11 7.44
C ASN A 738 -20.68 63.89 6.18
N THR A 739 -19.85 63.86 5.12
CA THR A 739 -20.10 64.57 3.85
C THR A 739 -19.73 63.70 2.64
N LEU A 740 -20.13 64.13 1.44
CA LEU A 740 -19.66 63.49 0.19
C LEU A 740 -18.13 63.53 0.12
N GLY A 741 -17.54 62.35 -0.09
CA GLY A 741 -16.09 62.18 -0.04
C GLY A 741 -15.43 62.69 -1.31
N ASN A 742 -14.40 63.52 -1.16
CA ASN A 742 -13.48 63.84 -2.25
C ASN A 742 -12.46 62.72 -2.41
N ILE A 743 -12.09 62.38 -3.65
CA ILE A 743 -10.98 61.44 -3.89
C ILE A 743 -9.66 62.13 -3.49
N PRO A 744 -8.89 61.61 -2.51
CA PRO A 744 -7.66 62.26 -2.07
C PRO A 744 -6.65 62.50 -3.20
N SER A 745 -5.83 63.53 -3.07
CA SER A 745 -4.73 63.80 -4.01
C SER A 745 -3.75 62.61 -4.05
N GLY A 746 -3.51 62.04 -5.23
CA GLY A 746 -2.62 60.88 -5.42
C GLY A 746 -3.32 59.52 -5.46
N VAL A 747 -4.64 59.47 -5.24
CA VAL A 747 -5.46 58.28 -5.56
C VAL A 747 -5.91 58.33 -7.01
N SER A 748 -5.73 57.24 -7.74
CA SER A 748 -6.31 57.06 -9.07
C SER A 748 -7.49 56.10 -8.99
N LEU A 749 -8.69 56.57 -9.34
CA LEU A 749 -9.90 55.75 -9.44
C LEU A 749 -10.43 55.80 -10.89
N THR A 750 -10.26 54.69 -11.60
CA THR A 750 -10.76 54.51 -12.98
C THR A 750 -11.96 53.58 -12.96
N VAL A 751 -13.05 53.97 -13.61
CA VAL A 751 -14.31 53.22 -13.67
C VAL A 751 -14.78 53.20 -15.11
N ASN A 752 -14.40 52.17 -15.88
CA ASN A 752 -14.71 52.09 -17.31
C ASN A 752 -15.34 50.74 -17.66
N ASP A 753 -16.02 50.66 -18.81
CA ASP A 753 -16.53 49.42 -19.37
C ASP A 753 -17.54 48.70 -18.45
N ASN A 754 -18.24 49.41 -17.57
CA ASN A 754 -19.23 48.81 -16.65
C ASN A 754 -20.66 49.06 -17.12
N SER A 755 -21.59 48.18 -16.72
CA SER A 755 -23.03 48.44 -16.72
C SER A 755 -23.44 48.94 -15.34
N ILE A 756 -23.90 50.18 -15.26
CA ILE A 756 -24.32 50.85 -14.03
C ILE A 756 -25.76 51.31 -14.21
N VAL A 757 -26.70 50.49 -13.75
CA VAL A 757 -28.14 50.76 -13.83
C VAL A 757 -28.66 51.03 -12.41
N PRO A 758 -28.58 52.30 -11.94
CA PRO A 758 -29.10 52.64 -10.62
C PRO A 758 -30.63 52.51 -10.61
N GLY A 759 -31.18 52.18 -9.44
CA GLY A 759 -32.61 52.13 -9.19
C GLY A 759 -33.29 53.50 -9.33
N THR A 760 -34.62 53.51 -9.26
CA THR A 760 -35.44 54.72 -9.43
C THR A 760 -35.01 55.85 -8.49
N GLY A 761 -34.71 57.03 -9.05
CA GLY A 761 -34.25 58.21 -8.29
C GLY A 761 -32.77 58.17 -7.87
N GLY A 762 -32.06 57.10 -8.22
CA GLY A 762 -30.66 56.84 -7.92
C GLY A 762 -29.63 57.53 -8.83
N LYS A 763 -28.36 57.47 -8.42
CA LYS A 763 -27.21 57.99 -9.20
C LYS A 763 -26.25 56.85 -9.55
N ALA A 764 -25.65 56.93 -10.74
CA ALA A 764 -24.58 56.02 -11.15
C ALA A 764 -23.27 56.35 -10.44
N PHE A 765 -22.99 57.65 -10.25
CA PHE A 765 -21.85 58.14 -9.48
C PHE A 765 -22.27 59.23 -8.49
N ILE A 766 -21.80 59.11 -7.25
CA ILE A 766 -21.88 60.15 -6.23
C ILE A 766 -20.48 60.38 -5.66
N ALA A 767 -19.92 61.57 -5.87
CA ALA A 767 -18.64 61.98 -5.30
C ALA A 767 -18.66 63.45 -4.85
N GLY A 768 -17.68 63.84 -4.03
CA GLY A 768 -17.42 65.24 -3.73
C GLY A 768 -16.94 66.03 -4.95
N SER A 769 -16.99 67.36 -4.88
CA SER A 769 -16.66 68.26 -6.00
C SER A 769 -15.17 68.63 -6.11
N ALA A 770 -14.30 68.12 -5.22
CA ALA A 770 -12.86 68.41 -5.18
C ALA A 770 -12.00 67.13 -5.22
N GLY A 771 -10.67 67.26 -5.31
CA GLY A 771 -9.72 66.13 -5.32
C GLY A 771 -9.37 65.59 -6.71
N SER A 772 -8.81 64.37 -6.79
CA SER A 772 -8.22 63.78 -8.03
C SER A 772 -9.24 63.38 -9.12
N GLY A 773 -10.54 63.48 -8.84
CA GLY A 773 -11.63 63.11 -9.75
C GLY A 773 -11.74 61.61 -10.05
N ILE A 774 -12.89 61.19 -10.60
CA ILE A 774 -13.12 59.81 -11.07
C ILE A 774 -13.03 59.78 -12.60
N ALA A 775 -12.19 58.90 -13.16
CA ALA A 775 -12.11 58.67 -14.60
C ALA A 775 -13.17 57.63 -15.00
N GLY A 776 -14.36 58.08 -15.37
CA GLY A 776 -15.59 57.29 -15.54
C GLY A 776 -16.07 57.13 -16.98
N THR A 777 -15.19 56.89 -17.95
CA THR A 777 -15.53 56.88 -19.39
C THR A 777 -15.99 55.50 -19.90
N CYS A 778 -16.78 55.43 -20.99
CA CYS A 778 -17.19 54.16 -21.63
C CYS A 778 -17.99 53.23 -20.68
N ASN A 779 -19.01 53.74 -19.97
CA ASN A 779 -19.92 52.93 -19.15
C ASN A 779 -21.37 52.98 -19.71
N TRP A 780 -22.16 51.94 -19.45
CA TRP A 780 -23.60 51.95 -19.69
C TRP A 780 -24.31 52.49 -18.44
N TYR A 781 -25.16 53.51 -18.60
CA TYR A 781 -25.83 54.18 -17.47
C TYR A 781 -27.33 53.83 -17.38
N GLY A 782 -27.78 52.79 -18.08
CA GLY A 782 -29.19 52.45 -18.25
C GLY A 782 -29.96 53.35 -19.24
N SER A 783 -29.28 54.26 -19.93
CA SER A 783 -29.84 55.12 -20.99
C SER A 783 -28.70 55.60 -21.90
N SER A 784 -28.98 55.75 -23.20
CA SER A 784 -28.10 56.44 -24.15
C SER A 784 -28.40 57.95 -24.25
N ASP A 785 -29.45 58.44 -23.57
CA ASP A 785 -29.80 59.86 -23.53
C ASP A 785 -28.84 60.63 -22.62
N TYR A 786 -28.02 61.48 -23.22
CA TYR A 786 -27.03 62.30 -22.54
C TYR A 786 -27.60 63.08 -21.35
N THR A 787 -28.81 63.65 -21.45
CA THR A 787 -29.41 64.43 -20.36
C THR A 787 -29.79 63.56 -19.17
N VAL A 788 -30.28 62.35 -19.43
CA VAL A 788 -30.57 61.34 -18.41
C VAL A 788 -29.27 60.86 -17.77
N VAL A 789 -28.22 60.63 -18.56
CA VAL A 789 -26.89 60.23 -18.07
C VAL A 789 -26.28 61.31 -17.17
N THR A 790 -26.25 62.56 -17.61
CA THR A 790 -25.74 63.70 -16.81
C THR A 790 -26.50 63.83 -15.50
N SER A 791 -27.82 63.64 -15.50
CA SER A 791 -28.61 63.69 -14.26
C SER A 791 -28.24 62.59 -13.25
N LYS A 792 -27.61 61.49 -13.68
CA LYS A 792 -27.19 60.35 -12.85
C LYS A 792 -25.76 60.48 -12.30
N VAL A 793 -25.05 61.57 -12.60
CA VAL A 793 -23.66 61.81 -12.16
C VAL A 793 -23.60 63.05 -11.26
N THR A 794 -23.03 62.90 -10.07
CA THR A 794 -22.79 63.99 -9.12
C THR A 794 -21.33 64.00 -8.67
N GLY A 795 -20.68 65.16 -8.69
CA GLY A 795 -19.30 65.35 -8.20
C GLY A 795 -18.25 65.51 -9.29
N ASN A 796 -16.97 65.49 -8.89
CA ASN A 796 -15.83 65.59 -9.81
C ASN A 796 -15.60 64.26 -10.55
N VAL A 797 -16.39 64.02 -11.62
CA VAL A 797 -16.34 62.79 -12.44
C VAL A 797 -16.16 63.18 -13.90
N THR A 798 -15.13 62.64 -14.55
CA THR A 798 -14.96 62.74 -16.01
C THR A 798 -15.72 61.58 -16.64
N TYR A 799 -16.71 61.85 -17.49
CA TYR A 799 -17.49 60.81 -18.16
C TYR A 799 -17.73 61.16 -19.62
N VAL A 800 -18.01 60.13 -20.42
CA VAL A 800 -18.43 60.25 -21.81
C VAL A 800 -19.57 59.26 -22.08
N SER A 801 -20.58 59.67 -22.85
CA SER A 801 -21.86 58.92 -23.01
C SER A 801 -21.80 57.71 -23.97
N PHE A 802 -20.63 57.11 -24.19
CA PHE A 802 -20.37 56.32 -25.39
C PHE A 802 -20.43 54.79 -25.19
N LEU A 803 -21.61 54.28 -24.89
CA LEU A 803 -22.02 52.97 -25.41
C LEU A 803 -23.28 53.21 -26.25
N VAL A 804 -23.21 52.93 -27.55
CA VAL A 804 -24.31 53.21 -28.49
C VAL A 804 -25.55 52.33 -28.21
N ASN A 805 -25.34 51.20 -27.53
CA ASN A 805 -26.36 50.37 -26.90
C ASN A 805 -25.81 49.82 -25.57
N GLY A 806 -26.69 49.46 -24.64
CA GLY A 806 -26.32 48.83 -23.36
C GLY A 806 -26.21 47.31 -23.44
N THR A 807 -25.91 46.78 -24.62
CA THR A 807 -25.94 45.34 -24.86
C THR A 807 -24.66 44.70 -24.34
N ASP A 808 -24.82 43.58 -23.64
CA ASP A 808 -23.71 42.72 -23.25
C ASP A 808 -23.42 41.72 -24.38
N ASP A 809 -22.20 41.77 -24.93
CA ASP A 809 -21.75 40.94 -26.06
C ASP A 809 -21.54 39.47 -25.68
N ASN A 810 -21.49 39.16 -24.38
CA ASN A 810 -21.28 37.81 -23.89
C ASN A 810 -22.06 37.56 -22.60
N LEU A 811 -23.38 37.36 -22.73
CA LEU A 811 -24.28 36.99 -21.63
C LEU A 811 -23.87 35.74 -20.83
N GLY A 812 -22.93 34.93 -21.34
CA GLY A 812 -22.37 33.77 -20.66
C GLY A 812 -21.15 34.06 -19.77
N ALA A 813 -20.54 35.24 -19.88
CA ALA A 813 -19.46 35.68 -19.01
C ALA A 813 -20.00 36.45 -17.79
N THR A 814 -19.37 36.30 -16.63
CA THR A 814 -19.74 37.07 -15.44
C THR A 814 -19.35 38.54 -15.60
N GLY A 815 -20.19 39.44 -15.10
CA GLY A 815 -20.01 40.89 -15.21
C GLY A 815 -20.66 41.46 -16.46
N PHE A 816 -20.17 42.61 -16.92
CA PHE A 816 -20.64 43.29 -18.12
C PHE A 816 -19.54 43.28 -19.19
N GLN A 817 -19.83 42.73 -20.37
CA GLN A 817 -18.91 42.79 -21.50
C GLN A 817 -19.48 43.73 -22.57
N PRO A 818 -19.02 45.00 -22.65
CA PRO A 818 -19.55 45.93 -23.64
C PRO A 818 -19.29 45.42 -25.05
N VAL A 819 -20.21 45.74 -25.97
CA VAL A 819 -20.04 45.38 -27.38
C VAL A 819 -18.68 45.84 -27.89
N THR A 820 -17.90 44.98 -28.55
CA THR A 820 -16.57 45.39 -29.00
C THR A 820 -16.68 46.59 -29.97
N GLY A 821 -15.67 47.46 -30.03
CA GLY A 821 -15.63 48.55 -31.02
C GLY A 821 -16.56 49.75 -30.74
N VAL A 822 -17.54 49.61 -29.84
CA VAL A 822 -18.47 50.69 -29.46
C VAL A 822 -17.79 51.85 -28.73
N CYS A 823 -16.54 51.65 -28.29
CA CYS A 823 -15.69 52.70 -27.72
C CYS A 823 -14.57 53.16 -28.67
N THR A 824 -14.44 52.65 -29.92
CA THR A 824 -13.27 52.95 -30.81
C THR A 824 -13.46 53.06 -32.35
N GLY A 825 -14.40 52.39 -33.02
CA GLY A 825 -14.70 52.50 -34.47
C GLY A 825 -13.58 52.33 -35.55
N ALA A 826 -13.25 51.09 -36.02
CA ALA A 826 -12.69 50.75 -37.37
C ALA A 826 -12.35 49.23 -37.55
N GLY A 827 -12.67 48.61 -38.73
CA GLY A 827 -12.63 47.16 -39.11
C GLY A 827 -11.29 46.37 -39.14
N VAL A 828 -11.37 45.02 -39.19
CA VAL A 828 -10.27 44.02 -39.01
C VAL A 828 -9.52 43.62 -40.29
N VAL A 829 -8.18 43.52 -40.22
CA VAL A 829 -7.30 42.95 -41.27
C VAL A 829 -6.76 41.57 -40.92
N GLU A 830 -6.48 40.69 -41.90
CA GLU A 830 -5.90 39.35 -41.66
C GLU A 830 -4.48 39.43 -41.04
N PRO A 831 -4.09 38.54 -40.12
CA PRO A 831 -2.71 38.44 -39.66
C PRO A 831 -1.74 38.10 -40.79
N SER A 832 -0.56 38.71 -40.79
CA SER A 832 0.47 38.52 -41.83
C SER A 832 1.68 37.68 -41.37
N LEU A 833 1.71 37.23 -40.12
CA LEU A 833 2.73 36.36 -39.54
C LEU A 833 2.06 35.25 -38.72
N GLY A 834 2.33 34.00 -39.08
CA GLY A 834 1.84 32.82 -38.38
C GLY A 834 2.63 32.48 -37.12
N ALA A 835 2.09 31.54 -36.32
CA ALA A 835 2.79 30.95 -35.19
C ALA A 835 4.00 30.10 -35.65
N SER A 836 4.97 29.85 -34.78
CA SER A 836 6.11 28.96 -35.08
C SER A 836 6.74 28.36 -33.82
N ALA A 837 7.64 27.39 -33.98
CA ALA A 837 8.55 26.90 -32.93
C ALA A 837 7.85 26.45 -31.63
N ALA A 838 7.09 25.35 -31.69
CA ALA A 838 6.50 24.76 -30.49
C ALA A 838 7.54 24.08 -29.59
N VAL A 839 7.39 24.26 -28.28
CA VAL A 839 8.21 23.67 -27.22
C VAL A 839 7.28 23.04 -26.18
N TYR A 840 7.31 21.71 -26.07
CA TYR A 840 6.54 20.96 -25.09
C TYR A 840 7.11 21.13 -23.69
N SER A 841 6.25 21.46 -22.72
CA SER A 841 6.62 21.69 -21.31
C SER A 841 6.05 20.63 -20.37
N LEU A 842 5.01 19.90 -20.80
CA LEU A 842 4.45 18.75 -20.09
C LEU A 842 3.91 17.76 -21.13
N ILE A 843 4.23 16.49 -20.94
CA ILE A 843 3.59 15.40 -21.68
C ILE A 843 3.28 14.32 -20.64
N SER A 844 2.00 14.02 -20.42
CA SER A 844 1.52 12.94 -19.57
C SER A 844 0.51 12.07 -20.34
N GLN A 845 0.07 10.97 -19.73
CA GLN A 845 -0.88 10.04 -20.35
C GLN A 845 -2.20 10.71 -20.77
N THR A 846 -2.63 11.72 -20.01
CA THR A 846 -3.92 12.40 -20.20
C THR A 846 -3.80 13.90 -20.43
N ASN A 847 -2.59 14.47 -20.33
CA ASN A 847 -2.34 15.88 -20.51
C ASN A 847 -1.15 16.18 -21.42
N VAL A 848 -1.25 17.26 -22.18
CA VAL A 848 -0.12 17.84 -22.92
C VAL A 848 -0.12 19.34 -22.68
N SER A 849 1.03 19.90 -22.32
CA SER A 849 1.26 21.34 -22.35
C SER A 849 2.45 21.68 -23.23
N PHE A 850 2.29 22.71 -24.05
CA PHE A 850 3.35 23.26 -24.87
C PHE A 850 3.19 24.76 -25.05
N SER A 851 4.29 25.42 -25.37
CA SER A 851 4.30 26.81 -25.78
C SER A 851 4.75 26.95 -27.23
N PHE A 852 4.49 28.09 -27.86
CA PHE A 852 4.97 28.38 -29.21
C PHE A 852 5.31 29.88 -29.36
N THR A 853 6.10 30.22 -30.38
CA THR A 853 6.35 31.62 -30.75
C THR A 853 5.12 32.20 -31.41
N LYS A 854 4.71 33.39 -30.93
CA LYS A 854 3.53 34.10 -31.42
C LYS A 854 3.77 34.63 -32.84
N GLY A 855 2.77 34.51 -33.71
CA GLY A 855 2.63 35.34 -34.89
C GLY A 855 2.12 36.75 -34.54
N ASN A 856 1.55 37.44 -35.52
CA ASN A 856 1.03 38.82 -35.34
C ASN A 856 -0.51 38.91 -35.27
N GLY A 857 -1.20 37.80 -35.04
CA GLY A 857 -2.63 37.80 -34.78
C GLY A 857 -2.96 38.38 -33.39
N THR A 858 -4.10 39.05 -33.25
CA THR A 858 -4.58 39.52 -31.94
C THR A 858 -5.05 38.36 -31.07
N LYS A 859 -5.51 37.25 -31.66
CA LYS A 859 -5.83 35.98 -30.99
C LYS A 859 -5.40 34.78 -31.83
N ARG A 860 -5.45 33.58 -31.23
CA ARG A 860 -5.14 32.31 -31.88
C ARG A 860 -6.10 31.24 -31.46
N ILE A 861 -6.36 30.32 -32.38
CA ILE A 861 -6.96 29.03 -32.03
C ILE A 861 -5.95 27.90 -32.17
N VAL A 862 -6.09 26.89 -31.34
CA VAL A 862 -5.36 25.62 -31.48
C VAL A 862 -6.37 24.49 -31.60
N VAL A 863 -6.22 23.69 -32.64
CA VAL A 863 -7.05 22.52 -32.91
C VAL A 863 -6.23 21.27 -32.62
N ALA A 864 -6.73 20.38 -31.77
CA ALA A 864 -6.11 19.09 -31.48
C ALA A 864 -6.88 17.94 -32.16
N LYS A 865 -6.19 16.96 -32.72
CA LYS A 865 -6.79 15.78 -33.34
C LYS A 865 -5.96 14.52 -33.07
N ALA A 866 -6.62 13.45 -32.63
CA ALA A 866 -5.98 12.15 -32.44
C ALA A 866 -5.74 11.44 -33.80
N GLY A 867 -4.56 10.82 -33.94
CA GLY A 867 -4.23 9.82 -34.96
C GLY A 867 -3.95 10.35 -36.38
N SER A 868 -4.36 11.57 -36.73
CA SER A 868 -4.09 12.15 -38.05
C SER A 868 -4.04 13.68 -38.03
N ALA A 869 -3.40 14.26 -39.05
CA ALA A 869 -3.35 15.71 -39.23
C ALA A 869 -4.76 16.31 -39.48
N ILE A 870 -4.89 17.59 -39.15
CA ILE A 870 -6.11 18.38 -39.39
C ILE A 870 -6.19 18.72 -40.88
N SER A 871 -7.36 18.50 -41.49
CA SER A 871 -7.56 18.57 -42.96
C SER A 871 -8.35 19.80 -43.43
N SER A 872 -8.64 20.76 -42.54
CA SER A 872 -9.45 21.93 -42.86
C SER A 872 -9.05 23.13 -42.01
N ASN A 873 -9.06 24.31 -42.62
CA ASN A 873 -8.83 25.57 -41.94
C ASN A 873 -10.10 26.07 -41.22
N PRO A 874 -9.97 26.89 -40.17
CA PRO A 874 -11.09 27.65 -39.62
C PRO A 874 -11.70 28.57 -40.68
N VAL A 875 -13.01 28.81 -40.57
CA VAL A 875 -13.77 29.65 -41.49
C VAL A 875 -13.82 31.08 -40.95
N ASN A 876 -13.56 32.07 -41.80
CA ASN A 876 -13.68 33.49 -41.43
C ASN A 876 -15.09 33.81 -40.92
N ASN A 877 -15.16 34.77 -39.98
CA ASN A 877 -16.38 35.19 -39.28
C ASN A 877 -17.10 34.07 -38.51
N THR A 878 -16.42 32.95 -38.26
CA THR A 878 -16.93 31.87 -37.39
C THR A 878 -16.15 31.88 -36.08
N SER A 879 -16.84 32.04 -34.95
CA SER A 879 -16.22 31.88 -33.64
C SER A 879 -16.23 30.40 -33.24
N TYR A 880 -15.14 29.94 -32.64
CA TYR A 880 -15.02 28.57 -32.14
C TYR A 880 -14.79 28.57 -30.63
N THR A 881 -15.67 27.90 -29.89
CA THR A 881 -15.51 27.65 -28.46
C THR A 881 -14.39 26.63 -28.24
N ALA A 882 -13.40 27.03 -27.44
CA ALA A 882 -12.32 26.14 -27.01
C ALA A 882 -12.67 25.44 -25.70
N SER A 883 -12.15 24.24 -25.50
CA SER A 883 -12.09 23.60 -24.20
C SER A 883 -10.71 23.00 -23.97
N ALA A 884 -10.11 23.26 -22.81
CA ALA A 884 -8.87 22.60 -22.42
C ALA A 884 -9.05 21.07 -22.30
N THR A 885 -10.28 20.56 -22.19
CA THR A 885 -10.56 19.12 -22.26
C THR A 885 -10.79 18.68 -23.70
N TYR A 886 -9.95 17.78 -24.20
CA TYR A 886 -10.05 17.21 -25.53
C TYR A 886 -11.43 16.56 -25.75
N GLY A 887 -12.04 16.81 -26.90
CA GLY A 887 -13.38 16.33 -27.24
C GLY A 887 -14.53 17.30 -26.91
N SER A 888 -14.29 18.34 -26.11
CA SER A 888 -15.35 19.24 -25.63
C SER A 888 -15.40 20.61 -26.32
N GLY A 889 -14.41 20.93 -27.17
CA GLY A 889 -14.41 22.14 -27.99
C GLY A 889 -15.22 22.01 -29.28
N ASN A 890 -15.39 23.10 -30.03
CA ASN A 890 -15.96 23.00 -31.38
C ASN A 890 -15.05 22.21 -32.33
N GLN A 891 -15.63 21.61 -33.37
CA GLN A 891 -14.91 20.78 -34.32
C GLN A 891 -14.42 21.55 -35.55
N ILE A 892 -13.20 21.26 -35.99
CA ILE A 892 -12.61 21.73 -37.26
C ILE A 892 -11.83 20.58 -37.90
N GLY A 893 -12.20 20.17 -39.12
CA GLY A 893 -11.49 19.10 -39.85
C GLY A 893 -11.40 17.75 -39.10
N GLY A 894 -12.39 17.47 -38.24
CA GLY A 894 -12.44 16.29 -37.36
C GLY A 894 -11.59 16.38 -36.09
N GLY A 895 -10.93 17.51 -35.82
CA GLY A 895 -10.28 17.82 -34.54
C GLY A 895 -11.12 18.75 -33.67
N TYR A 896 -10.69 18.99 -32.44
CA TYR A 896 -11.38 19.82 -31.44
C TYR A 896 -10.55 21.07 -31.09
N VAL A 897 -11.20 22.22 -30.98
CA VAL A 897 -10.53 23.46 -30.56
C VAL A 897 -10.20 23.39 -29.07
N VAL A 898 -8.91 23.44 -28.73
CA VAL A 898 -8.40 23.28 -27.36
C VAL A 898 -7.89 24.58 -26.73
N LEU A 899 -7.63 25.59 -27.56
CA LEU A 899 -7.32 26.95 -27.12
C LEU A 899 -7.94 27.95 -28.09
N ASN A 900 -8.49 29.03 -27.56
CA ASN A 900 -8.92 30.20 -28.32
C ASN A 900 -8.71 31.46 -27.47
N ASP A 901 -7.49 32.01 -27.48
CA ASP A 901 -7.13 33.15 -26.65
C ASP A 901 -5.94 33.97 -27.22
N THR A 902 -5.44 34.92 -26.43
CA THR A 902 -4.28 35.77 -26.76
C THR A 902 -2.94 35.15 -26.35
N GLY A 903 -2.98 34.01 -25.65
CA GLY A 903 -1.87 33.33 -25.01
C GLY A 903 -1.01 32.51 -25.98
N ARG A 904 0.11 31.99 -25.48
CA ARG A 904 1.03 31.13 -26.26
C ARG A 904 1.25 29.75 -25.68
N VAL A 905 0.57 29.43 -24.58
CA VAL A 905 0.72 28.18 -23.84
C VAL A 905 -0.59 27.44 -23.97
N VAL A 906 -0.52 26.23 -24.52
CA VAL A 906 -1.63 25.31 -24.63
C VAL A 906 -1.49 24.31 -23.51
N SER A 907 -2.57 24.03 -22.78
CA SER A 907 -2.66 22.92 -21.83
C SER A 907 -3.93 22.16 -22.12
N VAL A 908 -3.81 20.91 -22.57
CA VAL A 908 -4.92 20.03 -22.90
C VAL A 908 -4.98 18.89 -21.91
N SER A 909 -6.19 18.50 -21.49
CA SER A 909 -6.52 17.37 -20.63
C SER A 909 -7.51 16.42 -21.29
N GLY A 910 -7.72 15.23 -20.72
CA GLY A 910 -8.66 14.25 -21.28
C GLY A 910 -8.15 13.54 -22.54
N LEU A 911 -6.83 13.54 -22.74
CA LEU A 911 -6.18 12.76 -23.80
C LEU A 911 -6.17 11.27 -23.43
N GLN A 912 -6.06 10.41 -24.45
CA GLN A 912 -5.82 8.99 -24.28
C GLN A 912 -4.32 8.72 -24.27
N ALA A 913 -3.89 7.75 -23.47
CA ALA A 913 -2.51 7.27 -23.47
C ALA A 913 -2.13 6.65 -24.83
N ASN A 914 -0.84 6.58 -25.14
CA ASN A 914 -0.30 6.00 -26.38
C ASN A 914 -0.94 6.53 -27.68
N THR A 915 -1.31 7.80 -27.70
CA THR A 915 -2.03 8.38 -28.84
C THR A 915 -1.25 9.59 -29.35
N THR A 916 -0.92 9.60 -30.64
CA THR A 916 -0.34 10.78 -31.29
C THR A 916 -1.45 11.81 -31.51
N TYR A 917 -1.28 12.97 -30.90
CA TYR A 917 -2.13 14.13 -31.12
C TYR A 917 -1.44 15.15 -32.01
N TYR A 918 -2.12 15.52 -33.09
CA TYR A 918 -1.73 16.59 -34.00
C TYR A 918 -2.38 17.89 -33.54
N PHE A 919 -1.61 18.97 -33.52
CA PHE A 919 -2.05 20.31 -33.16
C PHE A 919 -1.81 21.28 -34.31
N SER A 920 -2.84 22.02 -34.70
CA SER A 920 -2.76 23.11 -35.67
C SER A 920 -3.05 24.44 -34.98
N VAL A 921 -2.14 25.40 -35.12
CA VAL A 921 -2.25 26.75 -34.57
C VAL A 921 -2.59 27.72 -35.69
N TYR A 922 -3.68 28.45 -35.55
CA TYR A 922 -4.11 29.50 -36.48
C TYR A 922 -4.12 30.84 -35.77
N GLU A 923 -3.41 31.82 -36.30
CA GLU A 923 -3.50 33.21 -35.87
C GLU A 923 -4.74 33.85 -36.50
N TYR A 924 -5.41 34.75 -35.78
CA TYR A 924 -6.52 35.53 -36.32
C TYR A 924 -6.57 36.92 -35.70
N ASN A 925 -7.08 37.86 -36.48
CA ASN A 925 -7.44 39.18 -36.00
C ASN A 925 -8.95 39.26 -35.90
N TYR A 926 -9.44 40.08 -34.99
CA TYR A 926 -10.86 40.33 -34.85
C TYR A 926 -11.14 41.74 -34.35
N LEU A 927 -12.37 42.17 -34.61
CA LEU A 927 -13.05 43.36 -34.12
C LEU A 927 -14.51 42.93 -34.14
N ASP A 928 -15.09 42.83 -32.95
CA ASP A 928 -16.47 42.41 -32.78
C ASP A 928 -16.67 40.99 -33.34
N ALA A 929 -17.80 40.74 -34.02
CA ALA A 929 -18.09 39.46 -34.66
C ALA A 929 -17.30 39.20 -35.96
N VAL A 930 -16.55 40.20 -36.46
CA VAL A 930 -15.74 40.05 -37.67
C VAL A 930 -14.43 39.40 -37.29
N ILE A 931 -14.21 38.17 -37.76
CA ILE A 931 -13.03 37.36 -37.46
C ILE A 931 -12.34 37.03 -38.78
N ASN A 932 -11.04 37.32 -38.86
CA ASN A 932 -10.24 36.98 -40.04
C ASN A 932 -9.07 36.08 -39.64
N TYR A 933 -9.20 34.79 -39.96
CA TYR A 933 -8.19 33.76 -39.72
C TYR A 933 -7.14 33.75 -40.82
N ALA A 934 -5.87 33.69 -40.43
CA ALA A 934 -4.76 33.50 -41.36
C ALA A 934 -4.61 32.02 -41.75
N GLY A 935 -5.57 31.51 -42.54
CA GLY A 935 -5.63 30.08 -42.91
C GLY A 935 -4.41 29.59 -43.71
N SER A 936 -3.69 30.48 -44.40
CA SER A 936 -2.47 30.16 -45.14
C SER A 936 -1.19 30.15 -44.28
N LEU A 937 -1.27 30.57 -43.01
CA LEU A 937 -0.12 30.71 -42.09
C LEU A 937 -0.20 29.72 -40.91
N VAL A 938 -0.84 28.57 -41.10
CA VAL A 938 -1.01 27.54 -40.07
C VAL A 938 0.32 26.92 -39.62
N TYR A 939 0.48 26.74 -38.31
CA TYR A 939 1.59 25.98 -37.74
C TYR A 939 1.12 24.64 -37.21
N ASN A 940 1.75 23.55 -37.67
CA ASN A 940 1.41 22.19 -37.27
C ASN A 940 2.52 21.59 -36.40
N THR A 941 2.13 20.89 -35.34
CA THR A 941 3.02 20.09 -34.48
C THR A 941 2.29 18.83 -34.01
N SER A 942 3.01 17.84 -33.51
CA SER A 942 2.40 16.63 -32.95
C SER A 942 3.23 16.09 -31.80
N VAL A 943 2.57 15.40 -30.86
CA VAL A 943 3.22 14.67 -29.77
C VAL A 943 2.45 13.40 -29.45
N THR A 944 3.15 12.37 -29.00
CA THR A 944 2.56 11.12 -28.51
C THR A 944 2.53 11.14 -26.99
N THR A 945 1.37 10.85 -26.39
CA THR A 945 1.23 10.69 -24.94
C THR A 945 1.93 9.41 -24.46
N PRO A 946 2.60 9.42 -23.29
CA PRO A 946 3.19 8.22 -22.69
C PRO A 946 2.17 7.10 -22.43
N GLN A 947 2.67 5.88 -22.29
CA GLN A 947 1.89 4.74 -21.80
C GLN A 947 1.67 4.83 -20.28
N PRO A 948 0.65 4.14 -19.73
CA PRO A 948 0.54 3.83 -18.30
C PRO A 948 1.76 3.04 -17.80
N ASP A 949 2.27 3.42 -16.64
CA ASP A 949 3.39 2.82 -15.90
C ASP A 949 3.14 3.17 -14.42
N ALA A 950 2.53 2.24 -13.69
CA ALA A 950 1.94 2.48 -12.37
C ALA A 950 2.96 2.44 -11.22
N ASP A 951 4.12 1.81 -11.42
CA ASP A 951 5.21 1.80 -10.45
C ASP A 951 6.45 2.61 -10.84
N ALA A 952 6.42 3.21 -12.04
CA ALA A 952 7.43 4.11 -12.57
C ALA A 952 8.81 3.46 -12.75
N ASP A 953 8.83 2.17 -13.08
CA ASP A 953 10.07 1.42 -13.35
C ASP A 953 10.60 1.61 -14.79
N GLY A 954 9.79 2.25 -15.66
CA GLY A 954 10.10 2.54 -17.05
C GLY A 954 9.55 1.53 -18.06
N VAL A 955 8.86 0.48 -17.60
CA VAL A 955 8.15 -0.49 -18.43
C VAL A 955 6.65 -0.15 -18.43
N PRO A 956 6.01 0.01 -19.60
CA PRO A 956 4.57 0.22 -19.64
C PRO A 956 3.77 -0.92 -18.98
N ASP A 957 2.67 -0.59 -18.28
CA ASP A 957 1.78 -1.56 -17.60
C ASP A 957 1.31 -2.72 -18.51
N ALA A 958 1.20 -2.46 -19.81
CA ALA A 958 0.77 -3.46 -20.79
C ALA A 958 1.88 -4.45 -21.19
N GLU A 959 3.14 -4.08 -20.95
CA GLU A 959 4.35 -4.86 -21.23
C GLU A 959 5.02 -5.36 -19.94
N ASP A 960 4.58 -4.88 -18.79
CA ASP A 960 5.03 -5.25 -17.46
C ASP A 960 4.16 -6.37 -16.86
N GLU A 961 4.78 -7.50 -16.50
CA GLU A 961 4.08 -8.59 -15.80
C GLU A 961 3.90 -8.32 -14.29
N TYR A 962 4.46 -7.21 -13.80
CA TYR A 962 4.52 -6.75 -12.41
C TYR A 962 4.23 -5.24 -12.25
N PRO A 963 3.13 -4.68 -12.81
CA PRO A 963 2.86 -3.23 -12.96
C PRO A 963 2.70 -2.42 -11.66
N THR A 964 2.97 -2.99 -10.50
CA THR A 964 2.88 -2.33 -9.19
C THR A 964 4.09 -2.62 -8.28
N ASP A 965 5.11 -3.31 -8.80
CA ASP A 965 6.33 -3.69 -8.09
C ASP A 965 7.55 -3.19 -8.86
N GLN A 966 7.99 -1.97 -8.55
CA GLN A 966 9.09 -1.24 -9.20
C GLN A 966 10.45 -1.99 -9.28
N TYR A 967 10.56 -3.18 -8.69
CA TYR A 967 11.75 -4.02 -8.70
C TYR A 967 11.62 -5.26 -9.58
N LYS A 968 10.51 -5.46 -10.30
CA LYS A 968 10.25 -6.62 -11.16
C LYS A 968 9.51 -6.13 -12.41
N ALA A 969 9.82 -6.72 -13.56
CA ALA A 969 9.18 -6.39 -14.83
C ALA A 969 8.81 -7.63 -15.66
N PHE A 970 9.71 -8.62 -15.76
CA PHE A 970 9.56 -9.72 -16.74
C PHE A 970 9.73 -11.12 -16.14
N ASN A 971 8.90 -12.07 -16.59
CA ASN A 971 8.99 -13.51 -16.34
C ASN A 971 9.70 -14.22 -17.50
N ASN A 972 10.80 -14.89 -17.20
CA ASN A 972 11.57 -15.66 -18.16
C ASN A 972 11.49 -17.15 -17.79
N ARG A 973 10.55 -17.86 -18.41
CA ARG A 973 10.24 -19.27 -18.07
C ARG A 973 11.08 -20.24 -18.90
N TYR A 974 11.66 -21.24 -18.22
CA TYR A 974 12.36 -22.35 -18.86
C TYR A 974 11.98 -23.70 -18.22
N PRO A 975 11.52 -24.68 -19.02
CA PRO A 975 11.09 -24.53 -20.40
C PRO A 975 9.94 -23.51 -20.55
N ALA A 976 9.84 -22.89 -21.74
CA ALA A 976 8.87 -21.83 -22.00
C ALA A 976 7.43 -22.29 -21.72
N ALA A 977 7.10 -23.53 -22.12
CA ALA A 977 5.85 -24.20 -21.84
C ALA A 977 6.10 -25.61 -21.27
N ASN A 978 5.20 -26.06 -20.38
CA ASN A 978 5.29 -27.33 -19.67
C ASN A 978 6.59 -27.51 -18.85
N PHE A 979 6.76 -28.69 -18.26
CA PHE A 979 7.98 -29.06 -17.54
C PHE A 979 8.98 -29.73 -18.48
N GLY A 980 10.26 -29.68 -18.13
CA GLY A 980 11.28 -30.61 -18.65
C GLY A 980 11.42 -31.81 -17.73
N THR A 981 12.07 -32.89 -18.17
CA THR A 981 12.35 -34.08 -17.36
C THR A 981 13.85 -34.28 -17.21
N LEU A 982 14.30 -34.51 -15.97
CA LEU A 982 15.59 -35.05 -15.61
C LEU A 982 15.43 -36.53 -15.26
N LEU A 983 16.33 -37.35 -15.77
CA LEU A 983 16.42 -38.79 -15.48
C LEU A 983 17.83 -39.11 -15.03
N PHE A 984 17.99 -39.86 -13.95
CA PHE A 984 19.28 -40.21 -13.35
C PHE A 984 19.41 -41.71 -13.14
N GLU A 985 20.67 -42.14 -13.17
CA GLU A 985 21.19 -43.41 -12.65
C GLU A 985 21.96 -43.15 -11.35
N ASP A 986 21.93 -44.08 -10.39
CA ASP A 986 22.49 -43.91 -9.04
C ASP A 986 23.70 -44.81 -8.71
N LEU A 987 24.04 -45.75 -9.61
CA LEU A 987 25.14 -46.70 -9.41
C LEU A 987 26.51 -46.23 -9.94
N TRP A 988 26.62 -44.99 -10.42
CA TRP A 988 27.91 -44.41 -10.82
C TRP A 988 28.99 -44.66 -9.74
N PRO A 989 30.21 -45.11 -10.09
CA PRO A 989 30.79 -45.12 -11.44
C PRO A 989 30.52 -46.38 -12.29
N ALA A 990 29.71 -47.33 -11.81
CA ALA A 990 29.26 -48.48 -12.60
C ALA A 990 27.98 -48.14 -13.38
N VAL A 991 27.73 -48.83 -14.49
CA VAL A 991 26.54 -48.60 -15.33
C VAL A 991 25.23 -49.05 -14.68
N GLY A 992 25.21 -50.15 -13.93
CA GLY A 992 23.97 -50.68 -13.36
C GLY A 992 23.08 -51.41 -14.38
N ASP A 993 21.77 -51.40 -14.16
CA ASP A 993 20.72 -51.94 -15.05
C ASP A 993 20.20 -50.92 -16.06
N TYR A 994 20.58 -49.65 -15.92
CA TYR A 994 20.57 -48.65 -16.98
C TYR A 994 19.18 -48.28 -17.52
N ASP A 995 18.18 -48.23 -16.64
CA ASP A 995 16.78 -47.96 -16.95
C ASP A 995 16.37 -46.47 -16.81
N PHE A 996 17.25 -45.62 -16.26
CA PHE A 996 17.13 -44.18 -16.04
C PHE A 996 15.92 -43.77 -15.20
N ASN A 997 15.52 -44.61 -14.27
CA ASN A 997 14.41 -44.28 -13.38
C ASN A 997 14.82 -44.17 -11.89
N ASP A 998 16.11 -44.28 -11.57
CA ASP A 998 16.61 -44.22 -10.19
C ASP A 998 16.19 -42.93 -9.47
N LEU A 999 16.19 -41.82 -10.20
CA LEU A 999 15.43 -40.62 -9.84
C LEU A 999 14.89 -39.94 -11.10
N VAL A 1000 13.58 -39.67 -11.11
CA VAL A 1000 12.92 -38.93 -12.19
C VAL A 1000 12.33 -37.63 -11.64
N VAL A 1001 12.83 -36.49 -12.12
CA VAL A 1001 12.40 -35.16 -11.67
C VAL A 1001 11.96 -34.32 -12.86
N ASP A 1002 10.70 -33.89 -12.85
CA ASP A 1002 10.26 -32.84 -13.77
C ASP A 1002 10.67 -31.47 -13.21
N TYR A 1003 11.10 -30.54 -14.07
CA TYR A 1003 11.49 -29.20 -13.64
C TYR A 1003 10.89 -28.10 -14.51
N ARG A 1004 10.62 -26.96 -13.90
CA ARG A 1004 10.35 -25.70 -14.60
C ARG A 1004 10.74 -24.55 -13.70
N PHE A 1005 11.54 -23.63 -14.21
CA PHE A 1005 11.89 -22.43 -13.48
C PHE A 1005 11.45 -21.15 -14.19
N ASN A 1006 11.19 -20.14 -13.37
CA ASN A 1006 10.83 -18.80 -13.81
C ASN A 1006 11.85 -17.81 -13.25
N THR A 1007 12.65 -17.22 -14.14
CA THR A 1007 13.61 -16.17 -13.80
C THR A 1007 12.92 -14.82 -13.95
N ILE A 1008 12.77 -14.11 -12.83
CA ILE A 1008 12.13 -12.81 -12.78
C ILE A 1008 13.20 -11.72 -12.81
N THR A 1009 13.04 -10.75 -13.71
CA THR A 1009 13.99 -9.65 -13.91
C THR A 1009 13.33 -8.30 -13.73
N ASP A 1010 14.11 -7.28 -13.38
CA ASP A 1010 13.66 -5.88 -13.38
C ASP A 1010 13.72 -5.24 -14.77
N ALA A 1011 13.28 -3.98 -14.88
CA ALA A 1011 13.29 -3.18 -16.12
C ALA A 1011 14.67 -3.10 -16.81
N ASN A 1012 15.77 -3.29 -16.05
CA ASN A 1012 17.14 -3.25 -16.58
C ASN A 1012 17.68 -4.65 -16.96
N ASN A 1013 16.83 -5.67 -16.96
CA ASN A 1013 17.21 -7.07 -17.16
C ASN A 1013 18.19 -7.60 -16.08
N GLU A 1014 18.18 -7.04 -14.87
CA GLU A 1014 18.85 -7.67 -13.73
C GLU A 1014 17.96 -8.76 -13.14
N VAL A 1015 18.54 -9.91 -12.79
CA VAL A 1015 17.84 -11.01 -12.14
C VAL A 1015 17.50 -10.61 -10.72
N VAL A 1016 16.21 -10.67 -10.40
CA VAL A 1016 15.66 -10.33 -9.08
C VAL A 1016 15.51 -11.60 -8.25
N GLU A 1017 14.84 -12.59 -8.82
CA GLU A 1017 14.67 -13.90 -8.21
C GLU A 1017 14.43 -14.98 -9.27
N VAL A 1018 14.69 -16.23 -8.91
CA VAL A 1018 14.37 -17.40 -9.72
C VAL A 1018 13.57 -18.38 -8.89
N ALA A 1019 12.37 -18.72 -9.36
CA ALA A 1019 11.52 -19.74 -8.76
C ALA A 1019 11.69 -21.05 -9.53
N TYR A 1020 12.41 -22.02 -8.96
CA TYR A 1020 12.58 -23.36 -9.50
C TYR A 1020 11.51 -24.28 -8.92
N ASN A 1021 10.72 -24.92 -9.79
CA ASN A 1021 9.78 -25.95 -9.38
C ASN A 1021 10.31 -27.30 -9.84
N PHE A 1022 10.46 -28.21 -8.88
CA PHE A 1022 10.86 -29.60 -9.10
C PHE A 1022 9.71 -30.50 -8.71
N VAL A 1023 9.36 -31.45 -9.57
CA VAL A 1023 8.33 -32.46 -9.32
C VAL A 1023 9.01 -33.81 -9.35
N THR A 1024 9.28 -34.38 -8.17
CA THR A 1024 9.80 -35.73 -8.06
C THR A 1024 8.68 -36.69 -8.46
N ARG A 1025 8.93 -37.54 -9.46
CA ARG A 1025 7.92 -38.43 -10.05
C ARG A 1025 8.13 -39.90 -9.72
N ALA A 1026 9.37 -40.33 -9.60
CA ALA A 1026 9.72 -41.72 -9.42
C ALA A 1026 11.10 -41.86 -8.76
N ILE A 1027 11.27 -42.99 -8.08
CA ILE A 1027 12.51 -43.39 -7.41
C ILE A 1027 12.66 -44.90 -7.65
N GLY A 1028 13.45 -45.30 -8.65
CA GLY A 1028 13.80 -46.69 -8.96
C GLY A 1028 15.08 -47.19 -8.29
N GLY A 1029 15.81 -46.29 -7.63
CA GLY A 1029 17.09 -46.61 -7.01
C GLY A 1029 16.92 -47.10 -5.58
N GLY A 1030 17.70 -48.11 -5.18
CA GLY A 1030 17.72 -48.57 -3.79
C GLY A 1030 18.44 -47.62 -2.83
N LEU A 1031 19.19 -46.65 -3.37
CA LEU A 1031 19.93 -45.69 -2.57
C LEU A 1031 19.04 -44.52 -2.11
N HIS A 1032 19.28 -44.07 -0.88
CA HIS A 1032 18.70 -42.83 -0.36
C HIS A 1032 19.43 -41.63 -0.96
N ASN A 1033 18.98 -41.20 -2.14
CA ASN A 1033 19.65 -40.18 -2.93
C ASN A 1033 19.13 -38.78 -2.59
N GLY A 1034 20.05 -37.81 -2.47
CA GLY A 1034 19.72 -36.39 -2.41
C GLY A 1034 19.73 -35.75 -3.79
N PHE A 1035 19.08 -34.60 -3.94
CA PHE A 1035 19.05 -33.84 -5.19
C PHE A 1035 19.40 -32.38 -4.96
N ALA A 1036 20.30 -31.87 -5.78
CA ALA A 1036 20.78 -30.50 -5.71
C ALA A 1036 21.10 -29.98 -7.11
N PHE A 1037 21.35 -28.69 -7.22
CA PHE A 1037 21.85 -28.09 -8.45
C PHE A 1037 22.91 -27.05 -8.17
N GLN A 1038 23.89 -27.00 -9.07
CA GLN A 1038 24.88 -25.95 -9.14
C GLN A 1038 24.43 -24.90 -10.17
N LEU A 1039 24.68 -23.63 -9.86
CA LEU A 1039 24.63 -22.54 -10.82
C LEU A 1039 26.07 -22.25 -11.28
N ASP A 1040 26.43 -22.81 -12.42
CA ASP A 1040 27.79 -22.70 -12.96
C ASP A 1040 28.18 -21.23 -13.16
N GLY A 1041 29.32 -20.81 -12.62
CA GLY A 1041 29.84 -19.44 -12.75
C GLY A 1041 29.15 -18.39 -11.86
N ILE A 1042 28.14 -18.75 -11.09
CA ILE A 1042 27.44 -17.83 -10.18
C ILE A 1042 27.99 -17.99 -8.77
N ASN A 1043 28.65 -16.95 -8.25
CA ASN A 1043 29.20 -16.99 -6.90
C ASN A 1043 28.07 -16.98 -5.84
N PRO A 1044 28.18 -17.74 -4.74
CA PRO A 1044 27.23 -17.67 -3.62
C PRO A 1044 26.95 -16.23 -3.12
N ASN A 1045 27.93 -15.33 -3.16
CA ASN A 1045 27.77 -13.95 -2.72
C ASN A 1045 26.90 -13.07 -3.64
N LYS A 1046 26.52 -13.56 -4.83
CA LYS A 1046 25.51 -12.95 -5.71
C LYS A 1046 24.07 -13.26 -5.28
N ILE A 1047 23.90 -14.18 -4.32
CA ILE A 1047 22.59 -14.62 -3.84
C ILE A 1047 22.34 -14.04 -2.44
N THR A 1048 21.21 -13.35 -2.32
CA THR A 1048 20.73 -12.76 -1.06
C THR A 1048 20.11 -13.82 -0.16
N SER A 1049 19.26 -14.69 -0.71
CA SER A 1049 18.65 -15.79 0.04
C SER A 1049 18.18 -16.94 -0.85
N VAL A 1050 18.15 -18.13 -0.27
CA VAL A 1050 17.55 -19.35 -0.83
C VAL A 1050 16.52 -19.88 0.16
N THR A 1051 15.31 -20.18 -0.31
CA THR A 1051 14.24 -20.78 0.51
C THR A 1051 13.57 -21.96 -0.20
N GLY A 1052 12.89 -22.82 0.56
CA GLY A 1052 12.06 -23.91 0.03
C GLY A 1052 12.71 -25.29 -0.02
N SER A 1053 13.97 -25.43 0.41
CA SER A 1053 14.64 -26.74 0.52
C SER A 1053 13.89 -27.66 1.49
N LYS A 1054 13.72 -28.93 1.12
CA LYS A 1054 13.05 -29.97 1.93
C LYS A 1054 14.08 -30.98 2.46
N ALA A 1055 14.97 -30.53 3.33
CA ALA A 1055 15.96 -31.40 3.98
C ALA A 1055 15.37 -32.14 5.20
N ALA A 1056 15.68 -33.42 5.35
CA ALA A 1056 15.37 -34.30 6.48
C ALA A 1056 16.46 -34.29 7.56
N GLY A 1057 17.55 -33.54 7.35
CA GLY A 1057 18.59 -33.28 8.35
C GLY A 1057 19.80 -34.21 8.25
N ALA A 1058 20.15 -34.65 7.04
CA ALA A 1058 21.35 -35.44 6.81
C ALA A 1058 22.60 -34.74 7.39
N ALA A 1059 23.46 -35.52 8.08
CA ALA A 1059 24.57 -34.98 8.86
C ALA A 1059 25.62 -34.21 8.04
N TRP A 1060 25.67 -34.44 6.72
CA TRP A 1060 26.58 -33.76 5.80
C TRP A 1060 26.07 -32.40 5.32
N ILE A 1061 24.83 -32.03 5.63
CA ILE A 1061 24.25 -30.74 5.23
C ILE A 1061 24.89 -29.61 6.03
N SER A 1062 25.44 -28.66 5.29
CA SER A 1062 25.98 -27.42 5.85
C SER A 1062 25.63 -26.29 4.91
N VAL A 1063 24.84 -25.32 5.39
CA VAL A 1063 24.35 -24.18 4.61
C VAL A 1063 24.90 -22.87 5.17
N SER A 1064 25.17 -21.92 4.27
CA SER A 1064 25.55 -20.55 4.62
C SER A 1064 24.32 -19.73 5.01
N SER A 1065 24.52 -18.52 5.56
CA SER A 1065 23.42 -17.65 6.02
C SER A 1065 22.44 -17.24 4.90
N ASN A 1066 22.90 -17.20 3.65
CA ASN A 1066 22.07 -16.94 2.47
C ASN A 1066 21.38 -18.22 1.92
N GLY A 1067 21.52 -19.37 2.58
CA GLY A 1067 20.88 -20.63 2.22
C GLY A 1067 21.59 -21.46 1.13
N THR A 1068 22.70 -20.99 0.56
CA THR A 1068 23.52 -21.82 -0.35
C THR A 1068 24.37 -22.83 0.43
N GLU A 1069 24.71 -23.96 -0.17
CA GLU A 1069 25.58 -24.96 0.46
C GLU A 1069 26.98 -24.36 0.78
N ALA A 1070 27.43 -24.51 2.02
CA ALA A 1070 28.71 -24.00 2.48
C ALA A 1070 29.89 -24.79 1.88
N GLY A 1071 31.00 -24.11 1.61
CA GLY A 1071 32.26 -24.76 1.17
C GLY A 1071 32.35 -25.09 -0.32
N GLN A 1072 31.57 -24.44 -1.18
CA GLN A 1072 31.51 -24.72 -2.62
C GLN A 1072 32.43 -23.86 -3.50
N GLY A 1073 33.18 -22.93 -2.91
CA GLY A 1073 34.07 -22.02 -3.65
C GLY A 1073 33.28 -21.01 -4.49
N SER A 1074 33.48 -21.03 -5.80
CA SER A 1074 33.00 -19.98 -6.74
C SER A 1074 31.64 -20.24 -7.37
N ASN A 1075 31.02 -21.40 -7.13
CA ASN A 1075 29.70 -21.74 -7.67
C ASN A 1075 28.67 -21.92 -6.54
N ALA A 1076 27.51 -21.30 -6.69
CA ALA A 1076 26.39 -21.50 -5.79
C ALA A 1076 25.79 -22.88 -6.01
N ASN A 1077 25.79 -23.70 -4.97
CA ASN A 1077 25.09 -24.97 -4.96
C ASN A 1077 23.89 -24.86 -4.03
N ILE A 1078 22.75 -25.35 -4.49
CA ILE A 1078 21.46 -25.25 -3.82
C ILE A 1078 20.90 -26.65 -3.64
N LEU A 1079 20.66 -27.02 -2.38
CA LEU A 1079 20.04 -28.29 -2.02
C LEU A 1079 18.52 -28.21 -2.25
N VAL A 1080 17.96 -29.15 -3.01
CA VAL A 1080 16.51 -29.26 -3.18
C VAL A 1080 15.93 -30.13 -2.08
N PHE A 1081 16.47 -31.33 -1.92
CA PHE A 1081 16.18 -32.28 -0.84
C PHE A 1081 17.39 -33.18 -0.62
N ASP A 1082 17.56 -33.69 0.60
CA ASP A 1082 18.67 -34.57 0.97
C ASP A 1082 18.36 -36.05 0.78
N ASP A 1083 17.09 -36.44 0.78
CA ASP A 1083 16.64 -37.82 0.57
C ASP A 1083 15.33 -37.86 -0.22
N ALA A 1084 15.34 -38.49 -1.39
CA ALA A 1084 14.17 -38.64 -2.25
C ALA A 1084 13.04 -39.43 -1.56
N TYR A 1085 13.37 -40.45 -0.76
CA TYR A 1085 12.38 -41.27 -0.06
C TYR A 1085 11.69 -40.52 1.09
N GLU A 1086 12.25 -39.39 1.53
CA GLU A 1086 11.61 -38.49 2.51
C GLU A 1086 10.58 -37.54 1.86
N LEU A 1087 10.58 -37.45 0.54
CA LEU A 1087 9.56 -36.74 -0.24
C LEU A 1087 8.46 -37.68 -0.70
N LEU A 1088 8.85 -38.83 -1.25
CA LEU A 1088 7.97 -39.87 -1.77
C LEU A 1088 8.42 -41.22 -1.20
N PRO A 1089 7.90 -41.62 -0.03
CA PRO A 1089 8.21 -42.91 0.57
C PRO A 1089 7.76 -44.07 -0.31
N THR A 1090 8.43 -45.22 -0.18
CA THR A 1090 7.97 -46.45 -0.81
C THR A 1090 6.60 -46.86 -0.28
N GLN A 1091 5.76 -47.39 -1.17
CA GLN A 1091 4.55 -48.08 -0.74
C GLN A 1091 4.88 -49.44 -0.14
N ILE A 1092 4.05 -49.87 0.80
CA ILE A 1092 4.18 -51.18 1.44
C ILE A 1092 4.18 -52.29 0.40
N GLY A 1093 5.15 -53.21 0.52
CA GLY A 1093 5.32 -54.32 -0.41
C GLY A 1093 6.04 -53.97 -1.72
N HIS A 1094 6.43 -52.70 -1.91
CA HIS A 1094 7.19 -52.23 -3.06
C HIS A 1094 8.55 -51.67 -2.62
N SER A 1095 9.60 -52.00 -3.35
CA SER A 1095 10.96 -51.52 -3.06
C SER A 1095 11.25 -50.13 -3.64
N PHE A 1096 10.43 -49.68 -4.60
CA PHE A 1096 10.65 -48.50 -5.42
C PHE A 1096 9.33 -47.74 -5.65
N VAL A 1097 9.41 -46.49 -6.09
CA VAL A 1097 8.27 -45.60 -6.27
C VAL A 1097 8.02 -45.34 -7.75
N ASN A 1098 6.81 -45.65 -8.21
CA ASN A 1098 6.30 -45.36 -9.56
C ASN A 1098 7.14 -45.93 -10.72
N VAL A 1099 7.80 -47.09 -10.55
CA VAL A 1099 8.61 -47.72 -11.61
C VAL A 1099 8.26 -49.19 -11.87
N SER A 1100 7.73 -49.90 -10.86
CA SER A 1100 7.48 -51.35 -10.93
C SER A 1100 6.19 -51.69 -11.66
N ALA A 1101 6.26 -52.49 -12.73
CA ALA A 1101 5.09 -52.88 -13.53
C ALA A 1101 3.90 -53.36 -12.66
N GLY A 1102 2.75 -52.70 -12.79
CA GLY A 1102 1.52 -53.03 -12.05
C GLY A 1102 1.46 -52.53 -10.60
N ALA A 1103 2.48 -51.81 -10.10
CA ALA A 1103 2.41 -51.13 -8.81
C ALA A 1103 1.45 -49.92 -8.85
N PRO A 1104 0.86 -49.53 -7.70
CA PRO A 1104 0.00 -48.35 -7.64
C PRO A 1104 0.79 -47.05 -7.84
N ASP A 1105 0.18 -46.05 -8.46
CA ASP A 1105 0.74 -44.68 -8.51
C ASP A 1105 0.72 -44.07 -7.10
N SER A 1106 1.92 -43.71 -6.61
CA SER A 1106 2.17 -43.12 -5.30
C SER A 1106 2.03 -41.61 -5.28
N GLY A 1107 1.60 -41.00 -6.39
CA GLY A 1107 1.54 -39.56 -6.57
C GLY A 1107 2.93 -38.97 -6.83
N LYS A 1108 3.03 -37.64 -6.67
CA LYS A 1108 4.22 -36.84 -6.98
C LYS A 1108 4.40 -35.79 -5.90
N ASP A 1109 5.64 -35.43 -5.56
CA ASP A 1109 5.94 -34.32 -4.64
C ASP A 1109 6.47 -33.13 -5.43
N THR A 1110 5.93 -31.94 -5.14
CA THR A 1110 6.45 -30.68 -5.71
C THR A 1110 7.28 -29.94 -4.66
N THR A 1111 8.51 -29.62 -5.02
CA THR A 1111 9.42 -28.79 -4.23
C THR A 1111 9.73 -27.52 -5.01
N GLN A 1112 9.37 -26.36 -4.44
CA GLN A 1112 9.70 -25.06 -5.01
C GLN A 1112 10.89 -24.45 -4.27
N ILE A 1113 11.97 -24.17 -4.99
CA ILE A 1113 13.14 -23.45 -4.51
C ILE A 1113 13.07 -22.02 -5.04
N VAL A 1114 13.13 -21.03 -4.14
CA VAL A 1114 13.20 -19.61 -4.51
C VAL A 1114 14.59 -19.10 -4.19
N VAL A 1115 15.29 -18.63 -5.23
CA VAL A 1115 16.63 -18.03 -5.12
C VAL A 1115 16.50 -16.54 -5.39
N LYS A 1116 16.74 -15.69 -4.40
CA LYS A 1116 16.69 -14.23 -4.54
C LYS A 1116 18.09 -13.65 -4.74
N PHE A 1117 18.21 -12.86 -5.79
CA PHE A 1117 19.41 -12.08 -6.12
C PHE A 1117 19.29 -10.62 -5.68
N LYS A 1118 18.07 -10.13 -5.45
CA LYS A 1118 17.76 -8.76 -4.99
C LYS A 1118 16.52 -8.77 -4.10
N VAL A 1119 16.48 -7.91 -3.08
CA VAL A 1119 15.30 -7.74 -2.20
C VAL A 1119 15.03 -6.26 -2.00
N ASN A 1120 13.87 -5.78 -2.47
CA ASN A 1120 13.48 -4.36 -2.41
C ASN A 1120 14.59 -3.41 -2.92
N GLY A 1121 15.18 -3.73 -4.07
CA GLY A 1121 16.29 -2.95 -4.62
C GLY A 1121 17.68 -3.27 -4.04
N ALA A 1122 17.77 -3.88 -2.85
CA ALA A 1122 19.04 -4.14 -2.19
C ALA A 1122 19.79 -5.31 -2.84
N LEU A 1123 21.07 -5.07 -3.15
CA LEU A 1123 21.98 -6.04 -3.74
C LEU A 1123 22.82 -6.75 -2.66
N PRO A 1124 23.18 -8.03 -2.87
CA PRO A 1124 24.11 -8.73 -2.00
C PRO A 1124 25.55 -8.27 -2.25
N SER A 1125 26.50 -8.75 -1.44
CA SER A 1125 27.90 -8.31 -1.51
C SER A 1125 28.60 -8.60 -2.83
N GLY A 1126 28.10 -9.57 -3.61
CA GLY A 1126 28.56 -9.85 -4.96
C GLY A 1126 28.07 -8.85 -6.01
N GLY A 1127 27.11 -7.98 -5.70
CA GLY A 1127 26.46 -7.07 -6.65
C GLY A 1127 25.41 -7.74 -7.55
N ALA A 1128 24.88 -7.01 -8.51
CA ALA A 1128 23.79 -7.47 -9.40
C ALA A 1128 24.20 -8.63 -10.33
N GLN A 1129 23.21 -9.42 -10.75
CA GLN A 1129 23.33 -10.48 -11.76
C GLN A 1129 22.50 -10.09 -12.97
N ASN A 1130 23.09 -10.02 -14.17
CA ASN A 1130 22.34 -9.68 -15.38
C ASN A 1130 21.78 -10.94 -16.04
N PHE A 1131 20.59 -10.83 -16.63
CA PHE A 1131 19.92 -11.95 -17.31
C PHE A 1131 20.65 -12.41 -18.57
N SER A 1132 21.32 -11.51 -19.29
CA SER A 1132 22.12 -11.86 -20.48
C SER A 1132 23.25 -12.86 -20.19
N SER A 1133 23.71 -12.92 -18.94
CA SER A 1133 24.69 -13.90 -18.46
C SER A 1133 24.08 -14.95 -17.52
N PHE A 1134 22.75 -15.04 -17.42
CA PHE A 1134 22.02 -15.99 -16.58
C PHE A 1134 21.06 -16.84 -17.41
N GLY A 1135 21.62 -17.84 -18.11
CA GLY A 1135 20.85 -18.75 -18.97
C GLY A 1135 20.59 -20.12 -18.35
N SER A 1136 19.69 -20.90 -18.97
CA SER A 1136 19.45 -22.30 -18.58
C SER A 1136 20.69 -23.19 -18.70
N SER A 1137 21.69 -22.78 -19.47
CA SER A 1137 23.01 -23.44 -19.54
C SER A 1137 23.80 -23.35 -18.24
N LEU A 1138 23.44 -22.49 -17.28
CA LEU A 1138 24.09 -22.46 -15.96
C LEU A 1138 23.49 -23.48 -14.99
N PHE A 1139 22.29 -23.98 -15.27
CA PHE A 1139 21.60 -24.96 -14.44
C PHE A 1139 22.27 -26.35 -14.59
N ASN A 1140 23.02 -26.74 -13.57
CA ASN A 1140 23.78 -27.99 -13.51
C ASN A 1140 23.21 -28.86 -12.38
N PRO A 1141 22.11 -29.60 -12.64
CA PRO A 1141 21.51 -30.49 -11.65
C PRO A 1141 22.36 -31.73 -11.41
N TYR A 1142 22.34 -32.24 -10.18
CA TYR A 1142 23.06 -33.45 -9.81
C TYR A 1142 22.38 -34.25 -8.71
N LEU A 1143 22.63 -35.56 -8.76
CA LEU A 1143 22.21 -36.52 -7.75
C LEU A 1143 23.33 -36.71 -6.72
N ILE A 1144 23.01 -36.71 -5.43
CA ILE A 1144 23.92 -37.03 -4.33
C ILE A 1144 23.64 -38.48 -3.92
N LEU A 1145 24.60 -39.37 -4.12
CA LEU A 1145 24.37 -40.80 -4.08
C LEU A 1145 24.44 -41.37 -2.66
N GLY A 1146 23.37 -42.06 -2.24
CA GLY A 1146 23.33 -42.87 -1.02
C GLY A 1146 23.80 -42.13 0.25
N GLN A 1147 23.37 -40.89 0.44
CA GLN A 1147 23.76 -40.03 1.56
C GLN A 1147 25.28 -39.75 1.69
N ASN A 1148 26.07 -40.01 0.63
CA ASN A 1148 27.48 -39.68 0.60
C ASN A 1148 27.71 -38.38 -0.16
N ARG A 1149 27.92 -37.27 0.57
CA ARG A 1149 28.09 -35.96 -0.06
C ARG A 1149 29.21 -35.91 -1.10
N GLY A 1150 30.27 -36.70 -0.96
CA GLY A 1150 31.38 -36.72 -1.94
C GLY A 1150 31.07 -37.51 -3.22
N LYS A 1151 29.93 -38.20 -3.30
CA LYS A 1151 29.56 -39.04 -4.43
C LYS A 1151 28.37 -38.42 -5.16
N GLU A 1152 28.62 -37.84 -6.33
CA GLU A 1152 27.60 -37.10 -7.08
C GLU A 1152 27.64 -37.38 -8.58
N VAL A 1153 26.47 -37.39 -9.22
CA VAL A 1153 26.27 -37.63 -10.66
C VAL A 1153 25.69 -36.39 -11.30
N HIS A 1154 26.39 -35.86 -12.31
CA HIS A 1154 25.94 -34.72 -13.11
C HIS A 1154 25.62 -35.14 -14.55
N LEU A 1155 25.05 -34.22 -15.33
CA LEU A 1155 24.93 -34.36 -16.78
C LEU A 1155 26.32 -34.51 -17.44
N ILE A 1156 26.36 -35.20 -18.59
CA ILE A 1156 27.60 -35.45 -19.33
C ILE A 1156 28.42 -34.18 -19.58
N ASN A 1157 29.73 -34.26 -19.35
CA ASN A 1157 30.71 -33.17 -19.47
C ASN A 1157 30.45 -31.94 -18.59
N ARG A 1158 29.52 -32.00 -17.62
CA ARG A 1158 29.39 -30.95 -16.60
C ARG A 1158 30.47 -31.07 -15.55
N VAL A 1159 30.96 -29.91 -15.10
CA VAL A 1159 31.92 -29.85 -14.00
C VAL A 1159 31.17 -30.15 -12.70
N PRO A 1160 31.70 -31.05 -11.86
CA PRO A 1160 31.12 -31.39 -10.57
C PRO A 1160 31.19 -30.24 -9.56
N SER A 1161 30.52 -30.38 -8.42
CA SER A 1161 30.65 -29.46 -7.30
C SER A 1161 32.05 -29.52 -6.67
N ALA A 1162 32.42 -28.51 -5.88
CA ALA A 1162 33.73 -28.48 -5.23
C ALA A 1162 33.90 -29.56 -4.15
N LYS A 1163 32.81 -30.24 -3.77
CA LYS A 1163 32.81 -31.30 -2.74
C LYS A 1163 32.92 -32.71 -3.31
N VAL A 1164 32.98 -32.88 -4.64
CA VAL A 1164 33.14 -34.20 -5.25
C VAL A 1164 34.41 -34.89 -4.75
N ASN A 1165 34.30 -36.18 -4.46
CA ASN A 1165 35.44 -37.02 -4.24
C ASN A 1165 35.97 -37.53 -5.59
N SER A 1166 37.02 -36.89 -6.08
CA SER A 1166 37.66 -37.22 -7.36
C SER A 1166 38.28 -38.62 -7.42
N SER A 1167 38.37 -39.37 -6.32
CA SER A 1167 38.88 -40.75 -6.35
C SER A 1167 37.99 -41.74 -7.12
N PHE A 1168 36.74 -41.37 -7.41
CA PHE A 1168 35.81 -42.17 -8.22
C PHE A 1168 35.92 -41.89 -9.73
N PHE A 1169 36.68 -40.87 -10.15
CA PHE A 1169 36.85 -40.57 -11.57
C PHE A 1169 37.73 -41.60 -12.26
N GLY A 1170 37.27 -42.10 -13.42
CA GLY A 1170 37.99 -43.07 -14.23
C GLY A 1170 37.95 -44.51 -13.70
N THR A 1171 37.14 -44.80 -12.67
CA THR A 1171 36.96 -46.15 -12.12
C THR A 1171 35.74 -46.84 -12.73
N ASP A 1172 35.69 -48.18 -12.66
CA ASP A 1172 34.61 -49.00 -13.23
C ASP A 1172 34.31 -48.65 -14.70
N ASP A 1173 33.11 -48.15 -15.01
CA ASP A 1173 32.70 -47.77 -16.35
C ASP A 1173 32.90 -46.27 -16.64
N ASP A 1174 33.12 -45.45 -15.61
CA ASP A 1174 33.39 -44.02 -15.74
C ASP A 1174 34.72 -43.75 -16.45
N ARG A 1175 34.68 -42.83 -17.41
CA ARG A 1175 35.85 -42.33 -18.15
C ARG A 1175 35.98 -40.82 -18.01
N THR A 1176 35.72 -40.30 -16.80
CA THR A 1176 35.97 -38.92 -16.45
C THR A 1176 37.47 -38.62 -16.51
N VAL A 1177 37.85 -37.64 -17.33
CA VAL A 1177 39.21 -37.14 -17.49
C VAL A 1177 39.15 -35.60 -17.43
N PRO A 1178 39.27 -35.01 -16.22
CA PRO A 1178 39.10 -33.58 -15.98
C PRO A 1178 39.93 -32.68 -16.93
N ALA A 1179 41.17 -33.08 -17.20
CA ALA A 1179 42.09 -32.35 -18.08
C ALA A 1179 41.60 -32.21 -19.53
N SER A 1180 40.63 -33.05 -19.96
CA SER A 1180 40.03 -33.01 -21.29
C SER A 1180 38.60 -32.48 -21.29
N GLY A 1181 38.06 -32.06 -20.13
CA GLY A 1181 36.65 -31.67 -19.98
C GLY A 1181 35.66 -32.83 -20.09
N ALA A 1182 36.14 -34.08 -20.09
CA ALA A 1182 35.31 -35.28 -20.10
C ALA A 1182 34.86 -35.61 -18.68
N TYR A 1183 33.56 -35.61 -18.43
CA TYR A 1183 32.96 -35.98 -17.13
C TYR A 1183 31.72 -36.84 -17.33
N TYR A 1184 31.48 -37.79 -16.41
CA TYR A 1184 30.23 -38.56 -16.28
C TYR A 1184 29.79 -39.25 -17.57
N LYS A 1185 30.73 -39.95 -18.22
CA LYS A 1185 30.44 -40.79 -19.39
C LYS A 1185 31.29 -42.04 -19.44
N THR A 1186 30.76 -43.07 -20.09
CA THR A 1186 31.51 -44.29 -20.39
C THR A 1186 32.48 -44.12 -21.56
N ALA A 1187 33.28 -45.15 -21.84
CA ALA A 1187 34.15 -45.19 -23.02
C ALA A 1187 33.36 -45.08 -24.36
N GLN A 1188 32.06 -45.35 -24.33
CA GLN A 1188 31.14 -45.27 -25.47
C GLN A 1188 30.24 -44.03 -25.41
N ASN A 1189 30.60 -42.98 -24.64
CA ASN A 1189 29.80 -41.75 -24.47
C ASN A 1189 28.39 -41.98 -23.88
N LEU A 1190 28.17 -43.06 -23.13
CA LEU A 1190 26.90 -43.29 -22.45
C LEU A 1190 26.86 -42.48 -21.13
N PRO A 1191 25.78 -41.70 -20.85
CA PRO A 1191 25.67 -40.86 -19.66
C PRO A 1191 25.10 -41.61 -18.44
N TRP A 1192 25.12 -40.98 -17.25
CA TRP A 1192 24.32 -41.38 -16.06
C TRP A 1192 23.20 -40.39 -15.72
N ALA A 1193 23.10 -39.27 -16.45
CA ALA A 1193 22.01 -38.30 -16.28
C ALA A 1193 21.61 -37.70 -17.63
N ILE A 1194 20.31 -37.51 -17.83
CA ILE A 1194 19.71 -36.96 -19.06
C ILE A 1194 18.81 -35.78 -18.69
N ASN A 1195 18.86 -34.73 -19.51
CA ASN A 1195 17.95 -33.59 -19.44
C ASN A 1195 17.19 -33.44 -20.75
N ILE A 1196 15.86 -33.49 -20.69
CA ILE A 1196 14.97 -33.24 -21.82
C ILE A 1196 14.09 -32.05 -21.47
N SER A 1197 14.03 -31.04 -22.35
CA SER A 1197 13.26 -29.80 -22.12
C SER A 1197 11.74 -29.98 -22.31
N THR A 1198 11.24 -31.20 -22.25
CA THR A 1198 9.82 -31.54 -22.26
C THR A 1198 9.57 -32.76 -21.38
N THR A 1199 8.37 -32.85 -20.82
CA THR A 1199 7.93 -34.01 -20.05
C THR A 1199 7.91 -35.25 -20.92
N ILE A 1200 8.68 -36.28 -20.53
CA ILE A 1200 8.67 -37.59 -21.18
C ILE A 1200 8.31 -38.72 -20.21
N PRO A 1201 7.75 -39.85 -20.71
CA PRO A 1201 7.68 -41.08 -19.94
C PRO A 1201 9.07 -41.67 -19.68
N TYR A 1202 9.17 -42.56 -18.70
CA TYR A 1202 10.41 -43.18 -18.27
C TYR A 1202 10.25 -44.70 -18.24
N PRO A 1203 11.34 -45.48 -18.40
CA PRO A 1203 11.28 -46.94 -18.39
C PRO A 1203 10.77 -47.51 -17.07
N LEU A 1204 10.15 -48.69 -17.16
CA LEU A 1204 9.85 -49.52 -15.99
C LEU A 1204 11.16 -50.03 -15.36
N GLU A 1205 11.10 -50.35 -14.07
CA GLU A 1205 12.19 -50.92 -13.29
C GLU A 1205 12.91 -52.07 -14.03
N LYS A 1206 14.25 -52.01 -14.10
CA LYS A 1206 15.17 -52.96 -14.75
C LYS A 1206 15.05 -53.07 -16.27
N ILE A 1207 14.24 -52.23 -16.90
CA ILE A 1207 14.15 -52.18 -18.35
C ILE A 1207 15.13 -51.14 -18.86
N ASP A 1208 16.30 -51.62 -19.30
CA ASP A 1208 17.33 -50.80 -19.95
C ASP A 1208 16.70 -49.80 -20.91
N ILE A 1209 17.09 -48.53 -20.79
CA ILE A 1209 16.50 -47.43 -21.55
C ILE A 1209 16.54 -47.68 -23.06
N SER A 1210 17.53 -48.41 -23.58
CA SER A 1210 17.64 -48.75 -25.01
C SER A 1210 16.52 -49.69 -25.48
N ALA A 1211 15.93 -50.47 -24.57
CA ALA A 1211 14.80 -51.34 -24.86
C ALA A 1211 13.48 -50.58 -24.92
N ALA A 1212 13.34 -49.48 -24.17
CA ALA A 1212 12.17 -48.60 -24.16
C ALA A 1212 12.27 -47.47 -25.21
N TYR A 1213 13.47 -46.96 -25.44
CA TYR A 1213 13.81 -45.88 -26.36
C TYR A 1213 14.84 -46.35 -27.39
N LEU A 1214 14.34 -46.87 -28.51
CA LEU A 1214 15.09 -47.67 -29.50
C LEU A 1214 16.19 -46.91 -30.25
N LYS A 1215 16.25 -45.57 -30.10
CA LYS A 1215 17.23 -44.69 -30.75
C LYS A 1215 18.18 -44.00 -29.75
N PHE A 1216 18.08 -44.31 -28.46
CA PHE A 1216 18.86 -43.68 -27.40
C PHE A 1216 20.38 -43.90 -27.56
N ILE A 1217 20.82 -45.15 -27.78
CA ILE A 1217 22.25 -45.49 -27.85
C ILE A 1217 22.95 -44.76 -29.01
N GLU A 1218 22.32 -44.71 -30.19
CA GLU A 1218 22.84 -44.00 -31.36
C GLU A 1218 22.97 -42.48 -31.08
N TRP A 1219 21.98 -41.91 -30.40
CA TRP A 1219 22.03 -40.51 -29.95
C TRP A 1219 23.19 -40.27 -28.97
N ALA A 1220 23.30 -41.07 -27.92
CA ALA A 1220 24.33 -40.92 -26.88
C ALA A 1220 25.75 -41.09 -27.44
N GLN A 1221 26.00 -42.17 -28.21
CA GLN A 1221 27.31 -42.46 -28.80
C GLN A 1221 27.78 -41.38 -29.77
N SER A 1222 26.85 -40.75 -30.50
CA SER A 1222 27.14 -39.64 -31.42
C SER A 1222 27.44 -38.30 -30.74
N GLY A 1223 27.40 -38.24 -29.39
CA GLY A 1223 27.50 -36.99 -28.65
C GLY A 1223 26.30 -36.08 -28.85
N GLY A 1224 25.11 -36.65 -29.12
CA GLY A 1224 23.87 -35.92 -29.32
C GLY A 1224 23.69 -35.29 -30.71
N THR A 1225 24.47 -35.70 -31.70
CA THR A 1225 24.39 -35.15 -33.07
C THR A 1225 23.46 -35.94 -34.00
N LEU A 1226 23.25 -37.23 -33.72
CA LEU A 1226 22.30 -38.10 -34.44
C LEU A 1226 21.05 -38.38 -33.59
N GLN A 1227 19.94 -38.75 -34.23
CA GLN A 1227 18.68 -39.12 -33.56
C GLN A 1227 18.21 -38.12 -32.48
N THR A 1228 18.32 -36.81 -32.72
CA THR A 1228 18.04 -35.74 -31.73
C THR A 1228 16.61 -35.70 -31.18
N THR A 1229 15.71 -36.47 -31.79
CA THR A 1229 14.30 -36.64 -31.39
C THR A 1229 13.99 -38.07 -30.98
N TRP A 1230 15.00 -38.85 -30.55
CA TRP A 1230 14.88 -40.25 -30.10
C TRP A 1230 13.80 -40.43 -29.03
N TYR A 1231 13.62 -39.40 -28.21
CA TYR A 1231 12.65 -39.40 -27.14
C TYR A 1231 11.25 -39.05 -27.61
N LEU A 1232 10.91 -38.76 -28.87
CA LEU A 1232 9.51 -38.47 -29.28
C LEU A 1232 8.68 -39.75 -29.49
N ASN A 1233 7.35 -39.67 -29.39
CA ASN A 1233 6.43 -40.79 -29.62
C ASN A 1233 6.18 -41.05 -31.12
N ASP A 1234 7.24 -41.11 -31.91
CA ASP A 1234 7.14 -41.44 -33.34
C ASP A 1234 7.32 -42.95 -33.55
N THR A 1235 6.75 -43.48 -34.63
CA THR A 1235 6.88 -44.90 -34.99
C THR A 1235 8.35 -45.33 -35.04
N GLY A 1236 8.68 -46.41 -34.31
CA GLY A 1236 10.03 -46.99 -34.30
C GLY A 1236 11.04 -46.28 -33.37
N LYS A 1237 10.60 -45.31 -32.55
CA LYS A 1237 11.46 -44.65 -31.56
C LYS A 1237 11.23 -45.11 -30.12
N ARG A 1238 10.01 -45.49 -29.76
CA ARG A 1238 9.65 -45.94 -28.41
C ARG A 1238 8.90 -47.27 -28.43
N ASP A 1239 9.08 -48.06 -27.38
CA ASP A 1239 8.24 -49.20 -27.03
C ASP A 1239 7.42 -48.83 -25.78
N ILE A 1240 6.15 -48.48 -25.98
CA ILE A 1240 5.28 -47.97 -24.91
C ILE A 1240 4.97 -49.01 -23.83
N THR A 1241 5.14 -50.30 -24.14
CA THR A 1241 4.85 -51.38 -23.18
C THR A 1241 5.91 -51.50 -22.08
N LYS A 1242 7.05 -50.84 -22.28
CA LYS A 1242 8.20 -50.80 -21.38
C LYS A 1242 8.32 -49.51 -20.59
N LEU A 1243 7.37 -48.60 -20.74
CA LEU A 1243 7.34 -47.30 -20.08
C LEU A 1243 6.31 -47.30 -18.96
N TRP A 1244 6.56 -46.54 -17.90
CA TRP A 1244 5.58 -46.31 -16.85
C TRP A 1244 4.33 -45.62 -17.43
N PRO A 1245 3.11 -46.15 -17.19
CA PRO A 1245 1.87 -45.57 -17.70
C PRO A 1245 1.60 -44.21 -17.04
N HIS A 1246 1.29 -43.19 -17.84
CA HIS A 1246 0.91 -41.84 -17.38
C HIS A 1246 -0.59 -41.68 -17.24
#